data_AF-A0A1M7PRG7-F1
#
_entry.id   AF-A0A1M7PRG7-F1
#
_cell.length_a   1.000
_cell.length_b   1.000
_cell.length_c   1.000
_cell.angle_alpha   90.00
_cell.angle_beta   90.00
_cell.angle_gamma   90.00
#
_symmetry.space_group_name_H-M   'P 1'
#
loop_
_entity.id
_entity.type
_entity.pdbx_description
1 polymer ?
#
loop_
_entity_poly.entity_id
_entity_poly.type
_entity_poly.pdbx_seq_one_letter_code
_entity_poly.pdbx_strand_id
1 'polypeptide(L)'
;MLAYPAPTSGQAAVLIAALLCVGLFCGQLLHNEWFGERYVARTQACLLRALDQSVLVDGAGMMPRSQSAYFDCVAPAERLLGAFRIGGAAGLGIASVAGIYVLLAWKRRRQRLCPTDHRAAPAVTLVTQLAARLGVRRVPRLLISARIRDPFSTGTPGRTYLVLPVGLLTGLRKPGFNPAALCHELAHVRHRDVVVSHLAKSLGWIVAPVLLLSVLGVLLGGEPGLATNITVRAVLLMLLAVLVGRSLLRAREFDADLRAASVCGPSRVAEALQRNSGSAAEPRHRLVSNHPRAAERVAVLSEPGRYGQYSFLAALPVAFFAALAVDPVTATAVSLFMGVPVLGALSNAAGALVVGPFIGATLGLGLWRQALVARTTFGPGTSVGGASAAAGVFVGTLLGNLVSVAQTAVTWPVLADRLPALALYASGLAGATLLAAGVAALWADAAPRFRRARASWTTAVVLAGALYIVTIWLGGRGRVAGTRGFDAVLTFAAHDVRLWIPPALLLGALALAALWASACWRTRPWPSWAVESGQPAAGAPTPLTRLPLMILTGCASGALGGLALVAYRLLAGPAAPGEQLIRFHLFLWAAGLCGAIAGLLHAFVRGPAGFGEALIVCVFGSTTACLCMMVGILGPNIGIVEPGLALHGIVVALGAGLVGLAVLGPLLVVSPAQWRSVRALSAERPG
;
A
#
# COMPACT_ATOMS: atom_id res chain seq x y z
N MET A 1 9.38 13.31 18.64
CA MET A 1 8.76 13.08 17.31
C MET A 1 9.85 13.03 16.23
N LEU A 2 9.55 12.63 14.99
CA LEU A 2 10.57 12.44 13.93
C LEU A 2 10.33 13.38 12.75
N ALA A 3 11.39 13.75 12.02
CA ALA A 3 11.29 14.57 10.80
C ALA A 3 10.69 13.85 9.58
N TYR A 4 10.31 12.57 9.68
CA TYR A 4 9.63 11.88 8.59
C TYR A 4 8.15 12.27 8.56
N PRO A 5 7.57 12.48 7.36
CA PRO A 5 6.14 12.73 7.22
C PRO A 5 5.33 11.64 7.92
N ALA A 6 4.26 12.03 8.62
CA ALA A 6 3.37 11.06 9.24
C ALA A 6 2.64 10.24 8.15
N PRO A 7 2.60 8.91 8.26
CA PRO A 7 1.99 8.04 7.25
C PRO A 7 0.47 8.26 7.11
N THR A 8 -0.16 8.85 8.12
CA THR A 8 -1.56 9.29 8.12
C THR A 8 -1.89 10.28 7.01
N SER A 9 -0.90 11.06 6.55
CA SER A 9 -1.07 11.97 5.40
C SER A 9 -1.26 11.20 4.10
N GLY A 10 -0.52 10.11 3.93
CA GLY A 10 -0.67 9.22 2.78
C GLY A 10 -2.02 8.50 2.78
N GLN A 11 -2.47 8.04 3.95
CA GLN A 11 -3.75 7.30 4.05
C GLN A 11 -4.97 8.15 3.65
N ALA A 12 -4.89 9.48 3.78
CA ALA A 12 -5.89 10.39 3.23
C ALA A 12 -5.95 10.38 1.69
N ALA A 13 -4.79 10.30 1.04
CA ALA A 13 -4.71 10.18 -0.41
C ALA A 13 -5.31 8.85 -0.89
N VAL A 14 -5.11 7.77 -0.13
CA VAL A 14 -5.72 6.46 -0.41
C VAL A 14 -7.26 6.55 -0.39
N LEU A 15 -7.82 7.27 0.57
CA LEU A 15 -9.26 7.48 0.66
C LEU A 15 -9.80 8.30 -0.54
N ILE A 16 -9.08 9.35 -0.94
CA ILE A 16 -9.40 10.13 -2.15
C ILE A 16 -9.34 9.22 -3.38
N ALA A 17 -8.28 8.44 -3.53
CA ALA A 17 -8.10 7.53 -4.66
C ALA A 17 -9.22 6.49 -4.74
N ALA A 18 -9.61 5.90 -3.61
CA ALA A 18 -10.73 4.97 -3.52
C ALA A 18 -12.05 5.61 -3.98
N LEU A 19 -12.33 6.83 -3.51
CA LEU A 19 -13.50 7.59 -3.94
C LEU A 19 -13.46 7.84 -5.46
N LEU A 20 -12.33 8.30 -6.00
CA LEU A 20 -12.19 8.51 -7.45
C LEU A 20 -12.36 7.23 -8.25
N CYS A 21 -11.89 6.08 -7.74
CA CYS A 21 -12.08 4.77 -8.37
C CYS A 21 -13.55 4.34 -8.41
N VAL A 22 -14.33 4.63 -7.36
CA VAL A 22 -15.79 4.46 -7.41
C VAL A 22 -16.36 5.33 -8.54
N GLY A 23 -15.88 6.56 -8.68
CA GLY A 23 -16.32 7.45 -9.77
C GLY A 23 -15.97 6.90 -11.17
N LEU A 24 -14.79 6.28 -11.34
CA LEU A 24 -14.44 5.58 -12.59
C LEU A 24 -15.49 4.50 -12.94
N PHE A 25 -15.92 3.73 -11.95
CA PHE A 25 -16.97 2.72 -12.11
C PHE A 25 -18.33 3.36 -12.44
N CYS A 26 -18.69 4.44 -11.77
CA CYS A 26 -19.95 5.17 -12.05
C CYS A 26 -19.98 5.68 -13.49
N GLY A 27 -18.84 6.19 -13.98
CA GLY A 27 -18.68 6.61 -15.37
C GLY A 27 -18.89 5.46 -16.35
N GLN A 28 -18.35 4.28 -16.06
CA GLN A 28 -18.58 3.08 -16.87
C GLN A 28 -20.05 2.66 -16.90
N LEU A 29 -20.77 2.74 -15.78
CA LEU A 29 -22.20 2.43 -15.76
C LEU A 29 -23.00 3.40 -16.63
N LEU A 30 -22.76 4.70 -16.50
CA LEU A 30 -23.41 5.71 -17.35
C LEU A 30 -23.12 5.48 -18.83
N HIS A 31 -21.89 5.09 -19.18
CA HIS A 31 -21.56 4.70 -20.55
C HIS A 31 -22.39 3.50 -21.02
N ASN A 32 -22.49 2.46 -20.19
CA ASN A 32 -23.20 1.24 -20.56
C ASN A 32 -24.70 1.49 -20.77
N GLU A 33 -25.32 2.32 -19.93
CA GLU A 33 -26.74 2.70 -20.07
C GLU A 33 -27.01 3.48 -21.36
N TRP A 34 -26.12 4.41 -21.75
CA TRP A 34 -26.39 5.29 -22.91
C TRP A 34 -25.79 4.80 -24.23
N PHE A 35 -24.69 4.05 -24.18
CA PHE A 35 -23.90 3.66 -25.35
C PHE A 35 -23.62 2.15 -25.42
N GLY A 36 -24.10 1.34 -24.47
CA GLY A 36 -23.79 -0.08 -24.36
C GLY A 36 -24.11 -0.88 -25.64
N GLU A 37 -25.32 -0.75 -26.17
CA GLU A 37 -25.72 -1.48 -27.39
C GLU A 37 -24.85 -1.11 -28.60
N ARG A 38 -24.60 0.19 -28.80
CA ARG A 38 -23.74 0.70 -29.88
C ARG A 38 -22.31 0.20 -29.73
N TYR A 39 -21.82 0.15 -28.49
CA TYR A 39 -20.49 -0.35 -28.16
C TYR A 39 -20.35 -1.83 -28.50
N VAL A 40 -21.32 -2.66 -28.10
CA VAL A 40 -21.34 -4.09 -28.40
C VAL A 40 -21.39 -4.33 -29.91
N ALA A 41 -22.32 -3.67 -30.61
CA ALA A 41 -22.47 -3.80 -32.06
C ALA A 41 -21.17 -3.43 -32.80
N ARG A 42 -20.51 -2.34 -32.39
CA ARG A 42 -19.24 -1.91 -32.99
C ARG A 42 -18.10 -2.88 -32.69
N THR A 43 -17.99 -3.37 -31.46
CA THR A 43 -16.95 -4.32 -31.06
C THR A 43 -17.09 -5.63 -31.85
N GLN A 44 -18.31 -6.13 -32.01
CA GLN A 44 -18.60 -7.31 -32.82
C GLN A 44 -18.28 -7.08 -34.31
N ALA A 45 -18.67 -5.94 -34.88
CA ALA A 45 -18.35 -5.61 -36.27
C ALA A 45 -16.83 -5.53 -36.51
N CYS A 46 -16.08 -4.93 -35.58
CA CYS A 46 -14.62 -4.88 -35.66
C CYS A 46 -13.97 -6.27 -35.52
N LEU A 47 -14.49 -7.12 -34.63
CA LEU A 47 -14.00 -8.49 -34.48
C LEU A 47 -14.20 -9.29 -35.77
N LEU A 48 -15.39 -9.24 -36.37
CA LEU A 48 -15.68 -9.94 -37.62
C LEU A 48 -14.77 -9.46 -38.76
N ARG A 49 -14.51 -8.15 -38.87
CA ARG A 49 -13.56 -7.60 -39.85
C ARG A 49 -12.12 -8.09 -39.62
N ALA A 50 -11.69 -8.16 -38.36
CA ALA A 50 -10.36 -8.64 -38.04
C ALA A 50 -10.18 -10.13 -38.32
N LEU A 51 -11.24 -10.93 -38.12
CA LEU A 51 -11.27 -12.36 -38.47
C LEU A 51 -11.26 -12.56 -39.99
N ASP A 52 -11.99 -11.75 -40.76
CA ASP A 52 -11.96 -11.77 -42.23
C ASP A 52 -10.56 -11.46 -42.80
N GLN A 53 -9.81 -10.59 -42.12
CA GLN A 53 -8.42 -10.29 -42.46
C GLN A 53 -7.40 -11.31 -41.96
N SER A 54 -7.82 -12.33 -41.22
CA SER A 54 -6.92 -13.37 -40.72
C SER A 54 -6.67 -14.42 -41.79
N VAL A 55 -5.58 -14.25 -42.55
CA VAL A 55 -5.07 -15.31 -43.44
C VAL A 55 -4.51 -16.43 -42.56
N LEU A 56 -5.00 -17.67 -42.75
CA LEU A 56 -4.39 -18.87 -42.23
C LEU A 56 -2.98 -18.98 -42.84
N VAL A 57 -1.96 -18.60 -42.08
CA VAL A 57 -0.57 -18.92 -42.42
C VAL A 57 -0.22 -20.18 -41.63
N ASP A 58 0.13 -21.24 -42.36
CA ASP A 58 0.53 -22.52 -41.82
C ASP A 58 1.56 -22.39 -40.68
N GLY A 59 1.22 -22.93 -39.51
CA GLY A 59 2.18 -23.29 -38.46
C GLY A 59 2.75 -22.18 -37.56
N ALA A 60 2.50 -20.89 -37.81
CA ALA A 60 2.90 -19.81 -36.92
C ALA A 60 1.67 -19.02 -36.45
N GLY A 61 1.48 -18.93 -35.14
CA GLY A 61 0.26 -18.46 -34.48
C GLY A 61 -0.43 -17.23 -35.09
N MET A 62 -1.75 -17.18 -34.87
CA MET A 62 -2.69 -16.10 -35.22
C MET A 62 -2.01 -14.70 -35.30
N MET A 63 -2.00 -14.11 -36.49
CA MET A 63 -1.17 -12.95 -36.89
C MET A 63 -1.23 -11.70 -35.97
N PRO A 64 -0.12 -10.95 -35.82
CA PRO A 64 -0.10 -9.60 -35.24
C PRO A 64 -0.94 -8.56 -36.00
N ARG A 65 -1.14 -8.74 -37.32
CA ARG A 65 -1.86 -7.80 -38.20
C ARG A 65 -3.37 -7.78 -37.97
N SER A 66 -4.00 -8.93 -37.73
CA SER A 66 -5.44 -8.99 -37.42
C SER A 66 -5.73 -8.42 -36.03
N GLN A 67 -4.82 -8.64 -35.07
CA GLN A 67 -4.92 -8.03 -33.73
C GLN A 67 -4.77 -6.51 -33.79
N SER A 68 -3.81 -5.97 -34.54
CA SER A 68 -3.67 -4.51 -34.70
C SER A 68 -4.90 -3.90 -35.37
N ALA A 69 -5.42 -4.53 -36.43
CA ALA A 69 -6.61 -4.05 -37.13
C ALA A 69 -7.86 -4.04 -36.21
N TYR A 70 -8.01 -5.04 -35.36
CA TYR A 70 -9.06 -5.08 -34.33
C TYR A 70 -8.93 -3.90 -33.36
N PHE A 71 -7.75 -3.71 -32.76
CA PHE A 71 -7.53 -2.66 -31.77
C PHE A 71 -7.73 -1.26 -32.37
N ASP A 72 -7.27 -1.03 -33.60
CA ASP A 72 -7.45 0.25 -34.29
C ASP A 72 -8.93 0.54 -34.59
N CYS A 73 -9.71 -0.49 -34.96
CA CYS A 73 -11.15 -0.36 -35.24
C CYS A 73 -11.97 -0.04 -33.98
N VAL A 74 -11.68 -0.72 -32.86
CA VAL A 74 -12.40 -0.57 -31.59
C VAL A 74 -11.95 0.68 -30.82
N ALA A 75 -10.73 1.18 -31.05
CA ALA A 75 -10.13 2.28 -30.30
C ALA A 75 -11.03 3.51 -30.09
N PRO A 76 -11.84 4.00 -31.06
CA PRO A 76 -12.71 5.15 -30.81
C PRO A 76 -13.84 4.87 -29.81
N ALA A 77 -14.39 3.65 -29.81
CA ALA A 77 -15.42 3.23 -28.87
C ALA A 77 -14.85 3.08 -27.45
N GLU A 78 -13.67 2.47 -27.35
CA GLU A 78 -12.94 2.32 -26.09
C GLU A 78 -12.50 3.68 -25.51
N ARG A 79 -12.05 4.62 -26.35
CA ARG A 79 -11.71 5.97 -25.90
C ARG A 79 -12.93 6.72 -25.35
N LEU A 80 -14.11 6.52 -25.91
CA LEU A 80 -15.35 7.08 -25.37
C LEU A 80 -15.66 6.47 -23.99
N LEU A 81 -15.57 5.16 -23.83
CA LEU A 81 -15.70 4.49 -22.54
C LEU A 81 -14.69 5.04 -21.51
N GLY A 82 -13.43 5.21 -21.92
CA GLY A 82 -12.39 5.82 -21.09
C GLY A 82 -12.73 7.24 -20.64
N ALA A 83 -13.27 8.07 -21.54
CA ALA A 83 -13.72 9.43 -21.23
C ALA A 83 -14.88 9.44 -20.22
N PHE A 84 -15.84 8.53 -20.36
CA PHE A 84 -16.92 8.35 -19.39
C PHE A 84 -16.42 7.97 -18.01
N ARG A 85 -15.46 7.03 -17.91
CA ARG A 85 -14.81 6.67 -16.63
C ARG A 85 -14.18 7.91 -15.96
N ILE A 86 -13.37 8.67 -16.69
CA ILE A 86 -12.77 9.92 -16.17
C ILE A 86 -13.83 10.94 -15.77
N GLY A 87 -14.87 11.10 -16.58
CA GLY A 87 -16.02 11.97 -16.30
C GLY A 87 -16.73 11.57 -15.00
N GLY A 88 -16.94 10.28 -14.76
CA GLY A 88 -17.50 9.77 -13.51
C GLY A 88 -16.61 10.04 -12.29
N ALA A 89 -15.29 9.85 -12.43
CA ALA A 89 -14.33 10.20 -11.37
C ALA A 89 -14.33 11.70 -11.05
N ALA A 90 -14.34 12.55 -12.08
CA ALA A 90 -14.42 14.00 -11.93
C ALA A 90 -15.75 14.42 -11.29
N GLY A 91 -16.87 13.90 -11.77
CA GLY A 91 -18.21 14.19 -11.26
C GLY A 91 -18.35 13.81 -9.79
N LEU A 92 -17.88 12.63 -9.40
CA LEU A 92 -17.91 12.19 -8.01
C LEU A 92 -16.98 13.02 -7.11
N GLY A 93 -15.81 13.42 -7.63
CA GLY A 93 -14.90 14.34 -6.96
C GLY A 93 -15.56 15.70 -6.69
N ILE A 94 -16.21 16.28 -7.70
CA ILE A 94 -16.96 17.54 -7.60
C ILE A 94 -18.10 17.40 -6.60
N ALA A 95 -18.90 16.33 -6.70
CA ALA A 95 -20.02 16.06 -5.78
C ALA A 95 -19.54 15.92 -4.33
N SER A 96 -18.37 15.30 -4.11
CA SER A 96 -17.76 15.17 -2.79
C SER A 96 -17.34 16.51 -2.22
N VAL A 97 -16.70 17.36 -3.03
CA VAL A 97 -16.34 18.73 -2.61
C VAL A 97 -17.60 19.54 -2.31
N ALA A 98 -18.61 19.51 -3.18
CA ALA A 98 -19.89 20.18 -2.95
C ALA A 98 -20.59 19.67 -1.67
N GLY A 99 -20.57 18.36 -1.45
CA GLY A 99 -21.09 17.71 -0.24
C GLY A 99 -20.41 18.23 1.04
N ILE A 100 -19.10 18.53 1.00
CA ILE A 100 -18.39 19.14 2.15
C ILE A 100 -18.95 20.55 2.45
N TYR A 101 -19.22 21.37 1.42
CA TYR A 101 -19.83 22.69 1.61
C TYR A 101 -21.25 22.59 2.17
N VAL A 102 -22.06 21.68 1.63
CA VAL A 102 -23.43 21.41 2.11
C VAL A 102 -23.41 20.94 3.57
N LEU A 103 -22.53 19.99 3.91
CA LEU A 103 -22.35 19.49 5.27
C LEU A 103 -21.97 20.61 6.24
N LEU A 104 -21.05 21.50 5.84
CA LEU A 104 -20.65 22.64 6.68
C LEU A 104 -21.81 23.62 6.87
N ALA A 105 -22.57 23.94 5.81
CA ALA A 105 -23.73 24.82 5.90
C ALA A 105 -24.80 24.23 6.83
N TRP A 106 -25.08 22.94 6.70
CA TRP A 106 -25.99 22.20 7.57
C TRP A 106 -25.51 22.22 9.03
N LYS A 107 -24.22 21.93 9.28
CA LYS A 107 -23.62 21.96 10.62
C LYS A 107 -23.69 23.34 11.25
N ARG A 108 -23.39 24.39 10.47
CA ARG A 108 -23.49 25.79 10.91
C ARG A 108 -24.89 26.14 11.40
N ARG A 109 -25.93 25.73 10.66
CA ARG A 109 -27.33 25.93 11.06
C ARG A 109 -27.69 25.11 12.30
N ARG A 110 -27.44 23.80 12.29
CA ARG A 110 -27.83 22.88 13.37
C ARG A 110 -27.18 23.25 14.71
N GLN A 111 -25.89 23.58 14.68
CA GLN A 111 -25.10 23.90 15.89
C GLN A 111 -25.08 25.40 16.21
N ARG A 112 -25.77 26.25 15.44
CA ARG A 112 -25.81 27.72 15.61
C ARG A 112 -24.41 28.31 15.79
N LEU A 113 -23.53 28.04 14.82
CA LEU A 113 -22.14 28.51 14.87
C LEU A 113 -22.09 30.00 14.50
N CYS A 114 -21.68 30.83 15.46
CA CYS A 114 -21.59 32.28 15.32
C CYS A 114 -20.12 32.74 15.24
N PRO A 115 -19.81 33.82 14.50
CA PRO A 115 -18.51 34.47 14.60
C PRO A 115 -18.20 34.89 16.04
N THR A 116 -16.91 34.96 16.38
CA THR A 116 -16.46 35.47 17.69
C THR A 116 -16.75 36.96 17.84
N ASP A 117 -17.10 37.37 19.06
CA ASP A 117 -17.19 38.77 19.50
C ASP A 117 -15.92 39.22 20.25
N HIS A 118 -15.89 40.46 20.74
CA HIS A 118 -14.75 41.00 21.51
C HIS A 118 -14.45 40.21 22.80
N ARG A 119 -15.44 39.51 23.36
CA ARG A 119 -15.26 38.72 24.60
C ARG A 119 -14.36 37.50 24.38
N ALA A 120 -14.18 37.07 23.14
CA ALA A 120 -13.28 35.99 22.75
C ALA A 120 -11.83 36.43 22.50
N ALA A 121 -11.47 37.71 22.68
CA ALA A 121 -10.11 38.21 22.44
C ALA A 121 -9.01 37.38 23.15
N PRO A 122 -9.16 36.97 24.43
CA PRO A 122 -8.18 36.09 25.08
C PRO A 122 -8.04 34.72 24.39
N ALA A 123 -9.14 34.17 23.89
CA ALA A 123 -9.14 32.91 23.15
C ALA A 123 -8.42 33.04 21.80
N VAL A 124 -8.61 34.17 21.10
CA VAL A 124 -7.90 34.47 19.85
C VAL A 124 -6.39 34.50 20.08
N THR A 125 -5.93 35.21 21.11
CA THR A 125 -4.51 35.30 21.45
C THR A 125 -3.93 33.93 21.78
N LEU A 126 -4.60 33.16 22.65
CA LEU A 126 -4.16 31.83 23.03
C LEU A 126 -4.08 30.88 21.82
N VAL A 127 -5.13 30.82 21.01
CA VAL A 127 -5.17 29.95 19.82
C VAL A 127 -4.06 30.34 18.84
N THR A 128 -3.79 31.63 18.66
CA THR A 128 -2.71 32.12 17.79
C THR A 128 -1.35 31.67 18.30
N GLN A 129 -1.10 31.76 19.61
CA GLN A 129 0.15 31.30 20.22
C GLN A 129 0.33 29.79 20.09
N LEU A 130 -0.71 29.00 20.38
CA LEU A 130 -0.66 27.54 20.25
C LEU A 130 -0.48 27.12 18.78
N ALA A 131 -1.16 27.78 17.85
CA ALA A 131 -1.04 27.54 16.42
C ALA A 131 0.38 27.81 15.92
N ALA A 132 1.02 28.88 16.41
CA ALA A 132 2.42 29.18 16.10
C ALA A 132 3.38 28.08 16.62
N ARG A 133 3.21 27.64 17.87
CA ARG A 133 4.02 26.56 18.45
C ARG A 133 3.86 25.22 17.73
N LEU A 134 2.65 24.92 17.24
CA LEU A 134 2.36 23.72 16.43
C LEU A 134 2.78 23.86 14.95
N GLY A 135 3.27 25.04 14.53
CA GLY A 135 3.63 25.31 13.15
C GLY A 135 2.44 25.27 12.19
N VAL A 136 1.25 25.66 12.63
CA VAL A 136 0.04 25.74 11.80
C VAL A 136 0.20 26.86 10.77
N ARG A 137 0.23 26.50 9.48
CA ARG A 137 0.47 27.47 8.38
C ARG A 137 -0.58 28.59 8.30
N ARG A 138 -1.83 28.31 8.62
CA ARG A 138 -2.94 29.29 8.63
C ARG A 138 -3.77 29.07 9.88
N VAL A 139 -3.78 30.08 10.76
CA VAL A 139 -4.55 30.04 12.01
C VAL A 139 -6.04 29.90 11.66
N PRO A 140 -6.77 28.93 12.25
CA PRO A 140 -8.19 28.74 11.95
C PRO A 140 -9.01 29.92 12.49
N ARG A 141 -10.07 30.29 11.77
CA ARG A 141 -11.01 31.30 12.26
C ARG A 141 -11.81 30.74 13.43
N LEU A 142 -12.05 31.57 14.45
CA LEU A 142 -12.82 31.13 15.60
C LEU A 142 -14.33 31.29 15.34
N LEU A 143 -15.08 30.28 15.75
CA LEU A 143 -16.54 30.33 15.86
C LEU A 143 -16.93 29.95 17.28
N ILE A 144 -18.08 30.43 17.75
CA ILE A 144 -18.61 30.11 19.09
C ILE A 144 -19.95 29.39 18.93
N SER A 145 -20.22 28.44 19.82
CA SER A 145 -21.55 27.84 19.94
C SER A 145 -21.89 27.50 21.39
N ALA A 146 -23.14 27.75 21.78
CA ALA A 146 -23.70 27.32 23.05
C ALA A 146 -24.24 25.87 23.01
N ARG A 147 -24.32 25.24 21.83
CA ARG A 147 -24.90 23.90 21.62
C ARG A 147 -23.87 22.77 21.67
N ILE A 148 -22.64 23.07 22.02
CA ILE A 148 -21.50 22.13 22.00
C ILE A 148 -20.81 22.18 23.37
N ARG A 149 -20.24 21.07 23.80
CA ARG A 149 -19.54 20.96 25.10
C ARG A 149 -18.03 21.02 24.94
N ASP A 150 -17.51 20.40 23.89
CA ASP A 150 -16.09 20.35 23.58
C ASP A 150 -15.75 21.17 22.34
N PRO A 151 -14.55 21.77 22.27
CA PRO A 151 -14.08 22.42 21.07
C PRO A 151 -13.87 21.39 19.95
N PHE A 152 -14.07 21.81 18.71
CA PHE A 152 -13.73 20.98 17.55
C PHE A 152 -13.34 21.82 16.34
N SER A 153 -12.56 21.22 15.45
CA SER A 153 -12.16 21.79 14.18
C SER A 153 -13.11 21.38 13.04
N THR A 154 -13.43 22.32 12.16
CA THR A 154 -14.27 22.09 10.97
C THR A 154 -13.87 23.03 9.83
N GLY A 155 -14.39 22.83 8.62
CA GLY A 155 -14.06 23.69 7.49
C GLY A 155 -14.14 23.04 6.12
N THR A 156 -13.75 23.81 5.12
CA THR A 156 -13.67 23.43 3.71
C THR A 156 -12.20 23.43 3.26
N PRO A 157 -11.89 22.86 2.09
CA PRO A 157 -10.56 23.01 1.49
C PRO A 157 -10.16 24.50 1.45
N GLY A 158 -9.05 24.83 2.11
CA GLY A 158 -8.51 26.19 2.15
C GLY A 158 -9.04 27.12 3.26
N ARG A 159 -10.16 26.80 3.93
CA ARG A 159 -10.71 27.58 5.06
C ARG A 159 -11.08 26.68 6.25
N THR A 160 -10.33 26.81 7.34
CA THR A 160 -10.56 26.08 8.59
C THR A 160 -11.12 26.99 9.67
N TYR A 161 -11.99 26.40 10.50
CA TYR A 161 -12.62 27.01 11.65
C TYR A 161 -12.36 26.16 12.90
N LEU A 162 -12.06 26.82 14.01
CA LEU A 162 -12.02 26.19 15.33
C LEU A 162 -13.24 26.68 16.09
N VAL A 163 -14.13 25.75 16.43
CA VAL A 163 -15.38 26.06 17.12
C VAL A 163 -15.17 25.90 18.61
N LEU A 164 -15.46 26.94 19.38
CA LEU A 164 -15.28 26.99 20.83
C LEU A 164 -16.65 26.95 21.54
N PRO A 165 -16.81 26.09 22.56
CA PRO A 165 -17.98 26.14 23.42
C PRO A 165 -17.96 27.41 24.29
N VAL A 166 -19.12 27.99 24.57
CA VAL A 166 -19.23 29.17 25.46
C VAL A 166 -18.62 28.90 26.83
N GLY A 167 -18.77 27.67 27.36
CA GLY A 167 -18.19 27.27 28.65
C GLY A 167 -16.65 27.24 28.67
N LEU A 168 -15.99 27.08 27.52
CA LEU A 168 -14.52 27.19 27.46
C LEU A 168 -14.07 28.64 27.59
N LEU A 169 -14.84 29.60 27.05
CA LEU A 169 -14.52 31.02 27.14
C LEU A 169 -14.57 31.54 28.58
N THR A 170 -15.52 31.05 29.38
CA THR A 170 -15.58 31.37 30.82
C THR A 170 -14.45 30.69 31.59
N GLY A 171 -14.07 29.47 31.21
CA GLY A 171 -12.96 28.73 31.78
C GLY A 171 -11.58 29.36 31.55
N LEU A 172 -11.37 30.06 30.43
CA LEU A 172 -10.10 30.72 30.09
C LEU A 172 -9.64 31.75 31.14
N ARG A 173 -10.56 32.30 31.93
CA ARG A 173 -10.26 33.27 32.99
C ARG A 173 -9.81 32.64 34.30
N LYS A 174 -9.95 31.32 34.46
CA LYS A 174 -9.62 30.61 35.70
C LYS A 174 -8.13 30.28 35.75
N PRO A 175 -7.46 30.49 36.90
CA PRO A 175 -6.11 29.97 37.10
C PRO A 175 -6.13 28.44 36.97
N GLY A 176 -5.20 27.90 36.19
CA GLY A 176 -5.15 26.45 35.90
C GLY A 176 -5.92 25.99 34.67
N PHE A 177 -6.37 26.89 33.79
CA PHE A 177 -6.97 26.51 32.50
C PHE A 177 -6.06 25.53 31.73
N ASN A 178 -6.63 24.40 31.30
CA ASN A 178 -5.90 23.38 30.54
C ASN A 178 -6.17 23.54 29.03
N PRO A 179 -5.19 24.00 28.22
CA PRO A 179 -5.35 24.21 26.78
C PRO A 179 -5.24 22.93 25.93
N ALA A 180 -5.12 21.75 26.53
CA ALA A 180 -4.83 20.50 25.81
C ALA A 180 -5.85 20.19 24.70
N ALA A 181 -7.15 20.41 24.92
CA ALA A 181 -8.18 20.21 23.90
C ALA A 181 -7.99 21.13 22.68
N LEU A 182 -7.55 22.39 22.89
CA LEU A 182 -7.23 23.31 21.80
C LEU A 182 -5.97 22.86 21.04
N CYS A 183 -4.94 22.40 21.77
CA CYS A 183 -3.73 21.81 21.17
C CYS A 183 -4.07 20.62 20.26
N HIS A 184 -4.96 19.72 20.72
CA HIS A 184 -5.43 18.56 19.96
C HIS A 184 -6.16 18.97 18.68
N GLU A 185 -7.13 19.88 18.76
CA GLU A 185 -7.86 20.35 17.58
C GLU A 185 -6.98 21.12 16.59
N LEU A 186 -5.99 21.88 17.08
CA LEU A 186 -5.01 22.53 16.23
C LEU A 186 -4.04 21.54 15.56
N ALA A 187 -3.74 20.41 16.21
CA ALA A 187 -2.97 19.33 15.59
C ALA A 187 -3.70 18.72 14.38
N HIS A 188 -5.03 18.56 14.45
CA HIS A 188 -5.86 18.18 13.30
C HIS A 188 -5.85 19.23 12.18
N VAL A 189 -5.90 20.52 12.52
CA VAL A 189 -5.78 21.61 11.52
C VAL A 189 -4.41 21.56 10.84
N ARG A 190 -3.34 21.35 11.61
CA ARG A 190 -1.95 21.26 11.10
C ARG A 190 -1.77 20.14 10.07
N HIS A 191 -2.48 19.02 10.23
CA HIS A 191 -2.37 17.81 9.39
C HIS A 191 -3.52 17.68 8.37
N ARG A 192 -4.39 18.69 8.30
CA ARG A 192 -5.54 18.77 7.38
C ARG A 192 -6.57 17.64 7.59
N ASP A 193 -6.62 17.08 8.79
CA ASP A 193 -7.49 15.97 9.18
C ASP A 193 -8.96 16.30 9.01
N VAL A 194 -9.31 17.58 9.19
CA VAL A 194 -10.66 18.11 9.02
C VAL A 194 -11.23 17.75 7.64
N VAL A 195 -10.47 18.02 6.57
CA VAL A 195 -10.92 17.76 5.20
C VAL A 195 -11.02 16.26 4.95
N VAL A 196 -10.05 15.49 5.46
CA VAL A 196 -10.04 14.02 5.31
C VAL A 196 -11.23 13.39 6.04
N SER A 197 -11.56 13.87 7.23
CA SER A 197 -12.73 13.41 7.99
C SER A 197 -14.04 13.72 7.27
N HIS A 198 -14.17 14.91 6.67
CA HIS A 198 -15.34 15.24 5.88
C HIS A 198 -15.43 14.39 4.61
N LEU A 199 -14.31 14.15 3.92
CA LEU A 199 -14.27 13.28 2.75
C LEU A 199 -14.63 11.83 3.12
N ALA A 200 -14.09 11.31 4.22
CA ALA A 200 -14.41 9.97 4.74
C ALA A 200 -15.90 9.82 5.02
N LYS A 201 -16.53 10.86 5.60
CA LYS A 201 -17.96 10.88 5.83
C LYS A 201 -18.75 10.97 4.52
N SER A 202 -18.25 11.71 3.53
CA SER A 202 -18.94 11.89 2.23
C SER A 202 -19.04 10.60 1.41
N LEU A 203 -18.11 9.64 1.59
CA LEU A 203 -18.22 8.30 0.98
C LEU A 203 -19.56 7.66 1.31
N GLY A 204 -20.01 7.71 2.57
CA GLY A 204 -21.30 7.16 2.99
C GLY A 204 -22.48 7.80 2.26
N TRP A 205 -22.47 9.11 2.13
CA TRP A 205 -23.59 9.89 1.58
C TRP A 205 -23.67 9.85 0.06
N ILE A 206 -22.54 9.66 -0.62
CA ILE A 206 -22.46 9.81 -2.08
C ILE A 206 -22.27 8.46 -2.77
N VAL A 207 -21.44 7.57 -2.21
CA VAL A 207 -21.22 6.25 -2.84
C VAL A 207 -22.44 5.36 -2.67
N ALA A 208 -23.09 5.38 -1.51
CA ALA A 208 -24.23 4.49 -1.26
C ALA A 208 -25.41 4.71 -2.22
N PRO A 209 -25.88 5.96 -2.47
CA PRO A 209 -26.94 6.18 -3.46
C PRO A 209 -26.53 5.78 -4.87
N VAL A 210 -25.27 5.99 -5.26
CA VAL A 210 -24.83 5.65 -6.61
C VAL A 210 -24.78 4.13 -6.81
N LEU A 211 -24.25 3.38 -5.84
CA LEU A 211 -24.30 1.92 -5.88
C LEU A 211 -25.74 1.39 -5.89
N LEU A 212 -26.64 2.03 -5.14
CA LEU A 212 -28.06 1.67 -5.13
C LEU A 212 -28.73 1.89 -6.49
N LEU A 213 -28.49 3.04 -7.12
CA LEU A 213 -29.00 3.33 -8.48
C LEU A 213 -28.46 2.31 -9.50
N SER A 214 -27.21 1.88 -9.33
CA SER A 214 -26.58 0.87 -10.19
C SER A 214 -27.30 -0.48 -10.10
N VAL A 215 -27.61 -0.91 -8.87
CA VAL A 215 -28.38 -2.14 -8.62
C VAL A 215 -29.78 -2.02 -9.22
N LEU A 216 -30.44 -0.88 -9.02
CA LEU A 216 -31.79 -0.65 -9.52
C LEU A 216 -31.86 -0.67 -11.06
N GLY A 217 -30.88 -0.08 -11.74
CA GLY A 217 -30.79 -0.12 -13.21
C GLY A 217 -30.73 -1.56 -13.75
N VAL A 218 -29.86 -2.40 -13.17
CA VAL A 218 -29.73 -3.80 -13.57
C VAL A 218 -30.98 -4.63 -13.25
N LEU A 219 -31.65 -4.36 -12.11
CA LEU A 219 -32.91 -5.00 -11.77
C LEU A 219 -34.02 -4.64 -12.77
N LEU A 220 -34.14 -3.36 -13.12
CA LEU A 220 -35.14 -2.89 -14.09
C LEU A 220 -34.86 -3.40 -15.51
N GLY A 221 -33.59 -3.67 -15.83
CA GLY A 221 -33.15 -4.28 -17.10
C GLY A 221 -33.38 -5.79 -17.22
N GLY A 222 -33.96 -6.46 -16.20
CA GLY A 222 -34.34 -7.87 -16.29
C GLY A 222 -33.23 -8.88 -15.96
N GLU A 223 -32.15 -8.46 -15.29
CA GLU A 223 -30.97 -9.29 -14.99
C GLU A 223 -30.82 -9.56 -13.46
N PRO A 224 -31.74 -10.32 -12.81
CA PRO A 224 -31.77 -10.46 -11.35
C PRO A 224 -30.53 -11.15 -10.77
N GLY A 225 -29.89 -12.05 -11.54
CA GLY A 225 -28.65 -12.71 -11.15
C GLY A 225 -27.47 -11.74 -11.06
N LEU A 226 -27.33 -10.85 -12.06
CA LEU A 226 -26.31 -9.81 -12.08
C LEU A 226 -26.56 -8.76 -10.98
N ALA A 227 -27.83 -8.36 -10.79
CA ALA A 227 -28.21 -7.45 -9.71
C ALA A 227 -27.85 -7.99 -8.32
N THR A 228 -28.06 -9.28 -8.08
CA THR A 228 -27.69 -9.93 -6.81
C THR A 228 -26.18 -9.86 -6.58
N ASN A 229 -25.37 -10.16 -7.60
CA ASN A 229 -23.91 -10.09 -7.52
C ASN A 229 -23.42 -8.66 -7.21
N ILE A 230 -23.95 -7.66 -7.92
CA ILE A 230 -23.62 -6.25 -7.72
C ILE A 230 -24.03 -5.81 -6.31
N THR A 231 -25.22 -6.21 -5.84
CA THR A 231 -25.73 -5.86 -4.51
C THR A 231 -24.83 -6.38 -3.40
N VAL A 232 -24.45 -7.66 -3.45
CA VAL A 232 -23.56 -8.27 -2.45
C VAL A 232 -22.22 -7.55 -2.42
N ARG A 233 -21.61 -7.30 -3.58
CA ARG A 233 -20.34 -6.56 -3.67
C ARG A 233 -20.47 -5.11 -3.16
N ALA A 234 -21.56 -4.42 -3.50
CA ALA A 234 -21.82 -3.06 -3.05
C ALA A 234 -21.97 -2.98 -1.52
N VAL A 235 -22.73 -3.91 -0.91
CA VAL A 235 -22.90 -3.98 0.55
C VAL A 235 -21.57 -4.27 1.24
N LEU A 236 -20.82 -5.26 0.75
CA LEU A 236 -19.49 -5.59 1.30
C LEU A 236 -18.52 -4.41 1.15
N LEU A 237 -18.54 -3.72 0.00
CA LEU A 237 -17.69 -2.57 -0.25
C LEU A 237 -17.99 -1.45 0.75
N MET A 238 -19.27 -1.14 0.95
CA MET A 238 -19.70 -0.14 1.92
C MET A 238 -19.32 -0.50 3.35
N LEU A 239 -19.57 -1.74 3.76
CA LEU A 239 -19.22 -2.24 5.09
C LEU A 239 -17.72 -2.12 5.34
N LEU A 240 -16.90 -2.65 4.42
CA LEU A 240 -15.45 -2.63 4.53
C LEU A 240 -14.91 -1.21 4.47
N ALA A 241 -15.37 -0.37 3.54
CA ALA A 241 -14.95 1.03 3.43
C ALA A 241 -15.24 1.82 4.72
N VAL A 242 -16.38 1.56 5.38
CA VAL A 242 -16.71 2.17 6.67
C VAL A 242 -15.79 1.67 7.78
N LEU A 243 -15.59 0.36 7.91
CA LEU A 243 -14.71 -0.21 8.95
C LEU A 243 -13.27 0.27 8.79
N VAL A 244 -12.78 0.24 7.56
CA VAL A 244 -11.45 0.70 7.15
C VAL A 244 -11.30 2.22 7.32
N GLY A 245 -12.29 3.00 6.93
CA GLY A 245 -12.30 4.45 7.10
C GLY A 245 -12.28 4.84 8.59
N ARG A 246 -12.97 4.08 9.44
CA ARG A 246 -12.94 4.31 10.90
C ARG A 246 -11.62 3.94 11.54
N SER A 247 -10.97 2.83 11.13
CA SER A 247 -9.64 2.50 11.64
C SER A 247 -8.62 3.59 11.31
N LEU A 248 -8.73 4.16 10.10
CA LEU A 248 -7.95 5.33 9.69
C LEU A 248 -8.22 6.55 10.58
N LEU A 249 -9.48 6.91 10.82
CA LEU A 249 -9.82 8.06 11.68
C LEU A 249 -9.28 7.88 13.11
N ARG A 250 -9.40 6.67 13.68
CA ARG A 250 -8.86 6.36 15.01
C ARG A 250 -7.35 6.52 15.09
N ALA A 251 -6.61 6.11 14.06
CA ALA A 251 -5.16 6.25 14.02
C ALA A 251 -4.70 7.72 14.06
N ARG A 252 -5.50 8.64 13.51
CA ARG A 252 -5.20 10.07 13.51
C ARG A 252 -5.38 10.74 14.87
N GLU A 253 -6.27 10.23 15.71
CA GLU A 253 -6.46 10.71 17.08
C GLU A 253 -5.18 10.53 17.90
N PHE A 254 -4.51 9.39 17.76
CA PHE A 254 -3.24 9.14 18.43
C PHE A 254 -2.13 10.08 17.95
N ASP A 255 -2.03 10.36 16.64
CA ASP A 255 -1.06 11.34 16.13
C ASP A 255 -1.38 12.76 16.63
N ALA A 256 -2.66 13.13 16.70
CA ALA A 256 -3.09 14.41 17.23
C ALA A 256 -2.78 14.55 18.73
N ASP A 257 -2.96 13.50 19.53
CA ASP A 257 -2.63 13.48 20.96
C ASP A 257 -1.15 13.63 21.22
N LEU A 258 -0.31 12.88 20.50
CA LEU A 258 1.15 13.01 20.62
C LEU A 258 1.59 14.43 20.26
N ARG A 259 0.98 15.05 19.25
CA ARG A 259 1.33 16.42 18.81
C ARG A 259 0.87 17.45 19.81
N ALA A 260 -0.33 17.29 20.34
CA ALA A 260 -0.82 18.11 21.44
C ALA A 260 0.13 18.03 22.64
N ALA A 261 0.60 16.83 22.99
CA ALA A 261 1.54 16.61 24.08
C ALA A 261 2.91 17.28 23.84
N SER A 262 3.37 17.37 22.60
CA SER A 262 4.62 18.07 22.27
C SER A 262 4.61 19.57 22.56
N VAL A 263 3.43 20.20 22.62
CA VAL A 263 3.27 21.65 22.84
C VAL A 263 2.64 21.97 24.20
N CYS A 264 1.62 21.21 24.59
CA CYS A 264 0.87 21.41 25.82
C CYS A 264 1.38 20.53 26.99
N GLY A 265 2.25 19.56 26.74
CA GLY A 265 2.75 18.60 27.73
C GLY A 265 1.85 17.35 27.86
N PRO A 266 2.44 16.14 28.00
CA PRO A 266 1.67 14.88 28.05
C PRO A 266 0.75 14.78 29.25
N SER A 267 1.15 15.28 30.42
CA SER A 267 0.33 15.27 31.64
C SER A 267 -0.98 16.05 31.48
N ARG A 268 -0.92 17.23 30.85
CA ARG A 268 -2.11 18.05 30.58
C ARG A 268 -3.05 17.39 29.57
N VAL A 269 -2.51 16.73 28.56
CA VAL A 269 -3.33 15.97 27.60
C VAL A 269 -3.99 14.78 28.28
N ALA A 270 -3.25 14.04 29.10
CA ALA A 270 -3.80 12.92 29.86
C ALA A 270 -4.91 13.36 30.82
N GLU A 271 -4.69 14.44 31.57
CA GLU A 271 -5.69 15.04 32.47
C GLU A 271 -6.96 15.46 31.71
N ALA A 272 -6.83 16.09 30.55
CA ALA A 272 -7.97 16.48 29.72
C ALA A 272 -8.75 15.26 29.20
N LEU A 273 -8.05 14.20 28.78
CA LEU A 273 -8.68 12.94 28.36
C LEU A 273 -9.44 12.27 29.50
N GLN A 274 -8.86 12.23 30.70
CA GLN A 274 -9.48 11.64 31.89
C GLN A 274 -10.76 12.39 32.30
N ARG A 275 -10.74 13.73 32.28
CA ARG A 275 -11.94 14.56 32.54
C ARG A 275 -13.07 14.30 31.55
N ASN A 276 -12.73 14.06 30.29
CA ASN A 276 -13.71 13.81 29.23
C ASN A 276 -14.10 12.32 29.08
N SER A 277 -13.61 11.43 29.96
CA SER A 277 -13.85 9.98 29.89
C SER A 277 -15.25 9.55 30.33
N GLY A 278 -16.07 10.45 30.88
CA GLY A 278 -17.39 10.18 31.50
C GLY A 278 -18.51 9.66 30.57
N SER A 279 -18.19 9.30 29.33
CA SER A 279 -19.12 8.70 28.36
C SER A 279 -18.45 7.46 27.76
N ALA A 280 -18.27 6.41 28.56
CA ALA A 280 -17.85 5.11 28.05
C ALA A 280 -18.94 4.59 27.10
N ALA A 281 -18.71 4.71 25.79
CA ALA A 281 -19.62 4.17 24.80
C ALA A 281 -19.83 2.67 25.07
N GLU A 282 -21.11 2.25 25.11
CA GLU A 282 -21.47 0.85 25.32
C GLU A 282 -20.74 -0.11 24.37
N PRO A 283 -20.54 -1.39 24.76
CA PRO A 283 -19.84 -2.38 23.95
C PRO A 283 -20.27 -2.44 22.48
N ARG A 284 -21.57 -2.33 22.22
CA ARG A 284 -22.18 -2.28 20.87
C ARG A 284 -21.74 -1.09 20.02
N HIS A 285 -21.40 0.05 20.62
CA HIS A 285 -20.95 1.25 19.90
C HIS A 285 -19.43 1.26 19.65
N ARG A 286 -18.68 0.27 20.15
CA ARG A 286 -17.21 0.20 20.02
C ARG A 286 -16.72 -0.02 18.60
N LEU A 287 -17.45 -0.78 17.79
CA LEU A 287 -17.10 -1.01 16.37
C LEU A 287 -17.39 0.22 15.49
N VAL A 288 -18.25 1.11 15.96
CA VAL A 288 -18.78 2.25 15.17
C VAL A 288 -18.18 3.59 15.64
N SER A 289 -17.58 3.66 16.83
CA SER A 289 -16.92 4.88 17.34
C SER A 289 -15.73 5.31 16.48
N ASN A 290 -15.59 6.62 16.27
CA ASN A 290 -14.45 7.21 15.58
C ASN A 290 -13.28 7.53 16.54
N HIS A 291 -13.57 7.70 17.85
CA HIS A 291 -12.54 7.99 18.85
C HIS A 291 -12.13 6.71 19.59
N PRO A 292 -10.81 6.46 19.76
CA PRO A 292 -10.30 5.41 20.64
C PRO A 292 -10.66 5.66 22.11
N ARG A 293 -10.44 4.65 22.97
CA ARG A 293 -10.71 4.80 24.40
C ARG A 293 -9.76 5.83 25.02
N ALA A 294 -10.24 6.57 26.01
CA ALA A 294 -9.39 7.52 26.74
C ALA A 294 -8.16 6.82 27.35
N ALA A 295 -8.31 5.61 27.91
CA ALA A 295 -7.19 4.83 28.42
C ALA A 295 -6.14 4.48 27.34
N GLU A 296 -6.58 4.11 26.13
CA GLU A 296 -5.69 3.84 24.99
C GLU A 296 -4.94 5.12 24.57
N ARG A 297 -5.65 6.25 24.52
CA ARG A 297 -5.07 7.56 24.19
C ARG A 297 -4.07 8.04 25.25
N VAL A 298 -4.35 7.82 26.54
CA VAL A 298 -3.42 8.13 27.64
C VAL A 298 -2.18 7.24 27.57
N ALA A 299 -2.34 5.95 27.30
CA ALA A 299 -1.21 5.02 27.18
C ALA A 299 -0.25 5.38 26.02
N VAL A 300 -0.77 5.97 24.95
CA VAL A 300 0.05 6.50 23.84
C VAL A 300 0.99 7.62 24.30
N LEU A 301 0.58 8.40 25.30
CA LEU A 301 1.37 9.53 25.81
C LEU A 301 2.54 9.08 26.69
N SER A 302 2.40 7.97 27.42
CA SER A 302 3.46 7.41 28.26
C SER A 302 4.49 6.64 27.45
N GLU A 303 4.07 5.93 26.40
CA GLU A 303 4.96 5.11 25.57
C GLU A 303 4.82 5.39 24.05
N PRO A 304 5.18 6.60 23.57
CA PRO A 304 5.02 6.96 22.16
C PRO A 304 5.69 5.98 21.18
N GLY A 305 6.81 5.36 21.60
CA GLY A 305 7.57 4.41 20.81
C GLY A 305 6.85 3.09 20.53
N ARG A 306 5.99 2.62 21.45
CA ARG A 306 5.22 1.37 21.26
C ARG A 306 4.04 1.55 20.31
N TYR A 307 3.43 2.74 20.30
CA TYR A 307 2.32 3.08 19.40
C TYR A 307 2.78 3.61 18.02
N GLY A 308 4.08 3.84 17.84
CA GLY A 308 4.69 4.15 16.56
C GLY A 308 4.79 2.96 15.60
N GLN A 309 4.40 1.75 16.03
CA GLN A 309 4.46 0.55 15.20
C GLN A 309 3.35 0.55 14.13
N TYR A 310 3.73 0.34 12.88
CA TYR A 310 2.81 0.19 11.77
C TYR A 310 2.15 -1.19 11.85
N SER A 311 0.93 -1.22 12.38
CA SER A 311 0.22 -2.47 12.71
C SER A 311 -0.60 -3.03 11.56
N PHE A 312 -1.12 -4.24 11.73
CA PHE A 312 -2.14 -4.88 10.89
C PHE A 312 -3.27 -3.90 10.51
N LEU A 313 -3.80 -3.17 11.50
CA LEU A 313 -4.92 -2.24 11.32
C LEU A 313 -4.54 -0.96 10.55
N ALA A 314 -3.26 -0.62 10.49
CA ALA A 314 -2.74 0.50 9.70
C ALA A 314 -2.45 0.09 8.25
N ALA A 315 -2.03 -1.15 8.02
CA ALA A 315 -1.70 -1.68 6.70
C ALA A 315 -2.91 -2.18 5.91
N LEU A 316 -3.87 -2.83 6.59
CA LEU A 316 -5.08 -3.37 5.96
C LEU A 316 -5.86 -2.33 5.14
N PRO A 317 -6.13 -1.11 5.66
CA PRO A 317 -6.79 -0.05 4.89
C PRO A 317 -6.09 0.31 3.59
N VAL A 318 -4.77 0.45 3.66
CA VAL A 318 -3.95 0.87 2.53
C VAL A 318 -4.00 -0.19 1.43
N ALA A 319 -3.79 -1.46 1.81
CA ALA A 319 -3.83 -2.57 0.86
C ALA A 319 -5.22 -2.83 0.28
N PHE A 320 -6.28 -2.72 1.10
CA PHE A 320 -7.67 -2.86 0.65
C PHE A 320 -8.03 -1.88 -0.45
N PHE A 321 -7.80 -0.58 -0.21
CA PHE A 321 -8.12 0.45 -1.19
C PHE A 321 -7.16 0.45 -2.38
N ALA A 322 -5.89 0.10 -2.17
CA ALA A 322 -4.95 -0.09 -3.27
C ALA A 322 -5.43 -1.20 -4.21
N ALA A 323 -5.78 -2.37 -3.68
CA ALA A 323 -6.31 -3.50 -4.45
C ALA A 323 -7.60 -3.13 -5.20
N LEU A 324 -8.48 -2.34 -4.57
CA LEU A 324 -9.70 -1.83 -5.21
C LEU A 324 -9.40 -0.87 -6.39
N ALA A 325 -8.27 -0.17 -6.36
CA ALA A 325 -7.91 0.85 -7.33
C ALA A 325 -7.15 0.32 -8.57
N VAL A 326 -6.42 -0.80 -8.47
CA VAL A 326 -5.56 -1.30 -9.56
C VAL A 326 -6.35 -1.57 -10.84
N ASP A 327 -7.44 -2.34 -10.76
CA ASP A 327 -8.20 -2.75 -11.95
C ASP A 327 -8.90 -1.54 -12.62
N PRO A 328 -9.65 -0.67 -11.91
CA PRO A 328 -10.29 0.49 -12.53
C PRO A 328 -9.30 1.45 -13.19
N VAL A 329 -8.14 1.70 -12.56
CA VAL A 329 -7.11 2.57 -13.12
C VAL A 329 -6.51 1.96 -14.38
N THR A 330 -6.17 0.67 -14.35
CA THR A 330 -5.62 -0.04 -15.51
C THR A 330 -6.63 -0.07 -16.66
N ALA A 331 -7.88 -0.43 -16.39
CA ALA A 331 -8.94 -0.46 -17.39
C ALA A 331 -9.16 0.93 -18.02
N THR A 332 -9.18 1.98 -17.20
CA THR A 332 -9.32 3.36 -17.70
C THR A 332 -8.15 3.74 -18.63
N ALA A 333 -6.92 3.43 -18.24
CA ALA A 333 -5.75 3.71 -19.07
C ALA A 333 -5.78 2.92 -20.38
N VAL A 334 -6.15 1.63 -20.34
CA VAL A 334 -6.27 0.79 -21.54
C VAL A 334 -7.29 1.38 -22.50
N SER A 335 -8.48 1.73 -22.02
CA SER A 335 -9.54 2.33 -22.84
C SER A 335 -9.13 3.70 -23.43
N LEU A 336 -8.48 4.57 -22.64
CA LEU A 336 -8.06 5.90 -23.10
C LEU A 336 -6.93 5.86 -24.14
N PHE A 337 -6.01 4.90 -24.02
CA PHE A 337 -4.81 4.83 -24.85
C PHE A 337 -4.84 3.69 -25.88
N MET A 338 -6.00 3.06 -26.09
CA MET A 338 -6.16 2.06 -27.14
C MET A 338 -5.89 2.68 -28.52
N GLY A 339 -5.08 1.99 -29.34
CA GLY A 339 -4.62 2.48 -30.64
C GLY A 339 -3.48 3.51 -30.57
N VAL A 340 -2.89 3.77 -29.40
CA VAL A 340 -1.70 4.63 -29.26
C VAL A 340 -0.49 3.74 -28.94
N PRO A 341 0.53 3.61 -29.80
CA PRO A 341 1.54 2.55 -29.66
C PRO A 341 2.28 2.53 -28.31
N VAL A 342 2.90 3.65 -27.92
CA VAL A 342 3.71 3.72 -26.69
C VAL A 342 2.83 3.74 -25.44
N LEU A 343 1.78 4.57 -25.44
CA LEU A 343 0.90 4.72 -24.28
C LEU A 343 0.01 3.49 -24.07
N GLY A 344 -0.39 2.80 -25.13
CA GLY A 344 -1.13 1.54 -25.09
C GLY A 344 -0.29 0.39 -24.56
N ALA A 345 1.02 0.34 -24.82
CA ALA A 345 1.90 -0.64 -24.19
C ALA A 345 2.03 -0.40 -22.68
N LEU A 346 2.16 0.86 -22.25
CA LEU A 346 2.29 1.25 -20.85
C LEU A 346 0.96 1.19 -20.07
N SER A 347 -0.19 1.25 -20.74
CA SER A 347 -1.50 1.29 -20.11
C SER A 347 -1.80 0.05 -19.25
N ASN A 348 -1.28 -1.12 -19.65
CA ASN A 348 -1.36 -2.36 -18.87
C ASN A 348 -0.59 -2.30 -17.54
N ALA A 349 0.36 -1.38 -17.40
CA ALA A 349 1.09 -1.13 -16.16
C ALA A 349 0.54 0.07 -15.38
N ALA A 350 -0.47 0.78 -15.89
CA ALA A 350 -0.94 2.04 -15.30
C ALA A 350 -1.40 1.87 -13.85
N GLY A 351 -2.15 0.80 -13.53
CA GLY A 351 -2.55 0.52 -12.15
C GLY A 351 -1.35 0.38 -11.21
N ALA A 352 -0.31 -0.35 -11.64
CA ALA A 352 0.92 -0.50 -10.86
C ALA A 352 1.69 0.82 -10.73
N LEU A 353 1.86 1.57 -11.82
CA LEU A 353 2.60 2.84 -11.87
C LEU A 353 1.91 3.95 -11.07
N VAL A 354 0.59 3.91 -10.94
CA VAL A 354 -0.18 4.85 -10.11
C VAL A 354 -0.20 4.37 -8.66
N VAL A 355 -0.66 3.15 -8.39
CA VAL A 355 -0.93 2.65 -7.04
C VAL A 355 0.37 2.31 -6.28
N GLY A 356 1.39 1.78 -6.94
CA GLY A 356 2.65 1.37 -6.32
C GLY A 356 3.36 2.50 -5.56
N PRO A 357 3.60 3.69 -6.17
CA PRO A 357 4.14 4.84 -5.46
C PRO A 357 3.28 5.31 -4.28
N PHE A 358 1.95 5.20 -4.37
CA PHE A 358 1.06 5.53 -3.25
C PHE A 358 1.24 4.57 -2.07
N ILE A 359 1.35 3.25 -2.32
CA ILE A 359 1.66 2.29 -1.24
C ILE A 359 3.05 2.57 -0.67
N GLY A 360 4.06 2.83 -1.51
CA GLY A 360 5.40 3.20 -1.08
C GLY A 360 5.41 4.45 -0.17
N ALA A 361 4.66 5.49 -0.54
CA ALA A 361 4.56 6.74 0.21
C ALA A 361 3.75 6.63 1.52
N THR A 362 2.89 5.62 1.64
CA THR A 362 2.03 5.40 2.81
C THR A 362 2.62 4.34 3.73
N LEU A 363 2.59 3.09 3.29
CA LEU A 363 3.03 1.90 3.99
C LEU A 363 4.55 1.84 4.06
N GLY A 364 5.26 2.02 2.94
CA GLY A 364 6.72 1.98 2.90
C GLY A 364 7.35 3.04 3.79
N LEU A 365 6.92 4.30 3.64
CA LEU A 365 7.37 5.40 4.49
C LEU A 365 6.99 5.19 5.97
N GLY A 366 5.82 4.61 6.26
CA GLY A 366 5.39 4.24 7.61
C GLY A 366 6.34 3.25 8.27
N LEU A 367 6.72 2.18 7.57
CA LEU A 367 7.70 1.20 8.03
C LEU A 367 9.09 1.82 8.24
N TRP A 368 9.50 2.76 7.39
CA TRP A 368 10.81 3.43 7.48
C TRP A 368 10.86 4.37 8.66
N ARG A 369 9.77 5.09 8.88
CA ARG A 369 9.59 5.92 10.05
C ARG A 369 9.64 5.07 11.32
N GLN A 370 8.97 3.92 11.34
CA GLN A 370 9.01 2.99 12.47
C GLN A 370 10.43 2.47 12.72
N ALA A 371 11.17 2.13 11.67
CA ALA A 371 12.57 1.70 11.76
C ALA A 371 13.45 2.78 12.40
N LEU A 372 13.29 4.03 11.95
CA LEU A 372 14.01 5.15 12.51
C LEU A 372 13.66 5.39 13.99
N VAL A 373 12.36 5.36 14.36
CA VAL A 373 11.94 5.45 15.78
C VAL A 373 12.60 4.36 16.59
N ALA A 374 12.53 3.11 16.12
CA ALA A 374 13.06 1.97 16.85
C ALA A 374 14.55 2.15 17.17
N ARG A 375 15.33 2.60 16.17
CA ARG A 375 16.76 2.88 16.32
C ARG A 375 17.04 4.06 17.25
N THR A 376 16.31 5.17 17.12
CA THR A 376 16.55 6.37 17.93
C THR A 376 16.11 6.21 19.38
N THR A 377 15.10 5.38 19.65
CA THR A 377 14.47 5.24 20.96
C THR A 377 15.02 4.05 21.75
N PHE A 378 15.14 2.89 21.11
CA PHE A 378 15.48 1.63 21.78
C PHE A 378 16.91 1.16 21.48
N GLY A 379 17.62 1.86 20.61
CA GLY A 379 19.00 1.53 20.26
C GLY A 379 19.14 0.43 19.19
N PRO A 380 20.37 -0.06 18.96
CA PRO A 380 20.71 -0.99 17.89
C PRO A 380 20.05 -2.37 18.06
N GLY A 381 19.83 -3.09 16.95
CA GLY A 381 19.31 -4.47 16.98
C GLY A 381 17.80 -4.60 17.22
N THR A 382 17.10 -3.50 17.52
CA THR A 382 15.64 -3.46 17.70
C THR A 382 14.91 -3.69 16.38
N SER A 383 14.23 -4.83 16.24
CA SER A 383 13.58 -5.18 14.98
C SER A 383 12.27 -4.44 14.78
N VAL A 384 11.96 -4.14 13.51
CA VAL A 384 10.69 -3.53 13.10
C VAL A 384 9.70 -4.66 12.84
N GLY A 385 8.57 -4.66 13.54
CA GLY A 385 7.49 -5.64 13.36
C GLY A 385 6.77 -5.48 12.02
N GLY A 386 7.43 -5.79 10.90
CA GLY A 386 6.81 -5.82 9.56
C GLY A 386 5.79 -6.94 9.38
N ALA A 387 5.83 -7.95 10.24
CA ALA A 387 4.94 -9.11 10.28
C ALA A 387 3.45 -8.74 10.34
N SER A 388 3.10 -7.89 11.30
CA SER A 388 1.72 -7.45 11.51
C SER A 388 1.22 -6.65 10.31
N ALA A 389 2.06 -5.74 9.79
CA ALA A 389 1.75 -4.98 8.58
C ALA A 389 1.56 -5.91 7.37
N ALA A 390 2.44 -6.89 7.14
CA ALA A 390 2.36 -7.85 6.05
C ALA A 390 1.08 -8.70 6.12
N ALA A 391 0.67 -9.15 7.31
CA ALA A 391 -0.63 -9.82 7.50
C ALA A 391 -1.81 -8.90 7.15
N GLY A 392 -1.72 -7.62 7.52
CA GLY A 392 -2.71 -6.61 7.15
C GLY A 392 -2.78 -6.40 5.64
N VAL A 393 -1.63 -6.37 4.96
CA VAL A 393 -1.54 -6.26 3.50
C VAL A 393 -2.12 -7.49 2.81
N PHE A 394 -1.81 -8.68 3.31
CA PHE A 394 -2.37 -9.94 2.79
C PHE A 394 -3.89 -9.92 2.82
N VAL A 395 -4.47 -9.71 4.01
CA VAL A 395 -5.94 -9.68 4.20
C VAL A 395 -6.58 -8.53 3.43
N GLY A 396 -6.00 -7.33 3.49
CA GLY A 396 -6.51 -6.17 2.77
C GLY A 396 -6.54 -6.40 1.26
N THR A 397 -5.47 -6.96 0.69
CA THR A 397 -5.40 -7.27 -0.75
C THR A 397 -6.45 -8.30 -1.16
N LEU A 398 -6.64 -9.37 -0.38
CA LEU A 398 -7.68 -10.37 -0.65
C LEU A 398 -9.06 -9.72 -0.65
N LEU A 399 -9.41 -9.01 0.43
CA LEU A 399 -10.71 -8.37 0.58
C LEU A 399 -10.99 -7.34 -0.52
N GLY A 400 -10.01 -6.51 -0.87
CA GLY A 400 -10.16 -5.47 -1.90
C GLY A 400 -10.45 -6.06 -3.28
N ASN A 401 -9.84 -7.20 -3.60
CA ASN A 401 -10.08 -7.89 -4.86
C ASN A 401 -11.41 -8.67 -4.86
N LEU A 402 -11.75 -9.34 -3.76
CA LEU A 402 -13.01 -10.08 -3.63
C LEU A 402 -14.23 -9.17 -3.78
N VAL A 403 -14.12 -7.94 -3.27
CA VAL A 403 -15.21 -6.97 -3.20
C VAL A 403 -15.19 -5.96 -4.36
N SER A 404 -14.16 -6.01 -5.21
CA SER A 404 -14.05 -5.11 -6.36
C SER A 404 -15.28 -5.17 -7.26
N VAL A 405 -15.91 -4.02 -7.47
CA VAL A 405 -17.07 -3.85 -8.36
C VAL A 405 -16.67 -3.86 -9.84
N ALA A 406 -15.37 -3.76 -10.15
CA ALA A 406 -14.88 -3.93 -11.51
C ALA A 406 -14.98 -5.39 -12.02
N GLN A 407 -15.25 -6.35 -11.12
CA GLN A 407 -15.32 -7.78 -11.42
C GLN A 407 -16.74 -8.36 -11.34
N THR A 408 -17.77 -7.54 -11.56
CA THR A 408 -19.19 -7.93 -11.44
C THR A 408 -19.64 -9.01 -12.41
N ALA A 409 -18.91 -9.21 -13.52
CA ALA A 409 -19.17 -10.29 -14.48
C ALA A 409 -18.63 -11.67 -14.04
N VAL A 410 -17.97 -11.78 -12.88
CA VAL A 410 -17.35 -13.02 -12.40
C VAL A 410 -18.32 -13.79 -11.49
N THR A 411 -18.69 -15.00 -11.91
CA THR A 411 -19.50 -15.96 -11.14
C THR A 411 -18.69 -16.68 -10.07
N TRP A 412 -19.36 -17.31 -9.08
CA TRP A 412 -18.70 -18.01 -7.97
C TRP A 412 -17.74 -19.15 -8.40
N PRO A 413 -18.07 -20.01 -9.39
CA PRO A 413 -17.15 -21.05 -9.85
C PRO A 413 -15.85 -20.46 -10.42
N VAL A 414 -15.97 -19.40 -11.23
CA VAL A 414 -14.83 -18.69 -11.81
C VAL A 414 -13.99 -17.99 -10.75
N LEU A 415 -14.59 -17.62 -9.61
CA LEU A 415 -13.84 -17.07 -8.48
C LEU A 415 -12.97 -18.13 -7.80
N ALA A 416 -13.46 -19.38 -7.65
CA ALA A 416 -12.73 -20.47 -7.02
C ALA A 416 -11.42 -20.78 -7.76
N ASP A 417 -11.47 -20.85 -9.10
CA ASP A 417 -10.29 -21.08 -9.95
C ASP A 417 -9.26 -19.94 -9.87
N ARG A 418 -9.70 -18.75 -9.49
CA ARG A 418 -8.84 -17.55 -9.35
C ARG A 418 -8.24 -17.41 -7.95
N LEU A 419 -8.74 -18.15 -6.94
CA LEU A 419 -8.25 -18.04 -5.56
C LEU A 419 -6.75 -18.31 -5.43
N PRO A 420 -6.15 -19.32 -6.09
CA PRO A 420 -4.71 -19.55 -6.00
C PRO A 420 -3.88 -18.37 -6.55
N ALA A 421 -4.26 -17.83 -7.70
CA ALA A 421 -3.59 -16.66 -8.30
C ALA A 421 -3.77 -15.41 -7.43
N LEU A 422 -4.94 -15.25 -6.79
CA LEU A 422 -5.20 -14.15 -5.87
C LEU A 422 -4.41 -14.29 -4.57
N ALA A 423 -4.32 -15.50 -4.01
CA ALA A 423 -3.51 -15.79 -2.84
C ALA A 423 -2.02 -15.55 -3.12
N LEU A 424 -1.52 -15.98 -4.29
CA LEU A 424 -0.17 -15.70 -4.74
C LEU A 424 0.12 -14.20 -4.83
N TYR A 425 -0.82 -13.42 -5.39
CA TYR A 425 -0.72 -11.97 -5.45
C TYR A 425 -0.70 -11.31 -4.06
N ALA A 426 -1.60 -11.72 -3.17
CA ALA A 426 -1.65 -11.22 -1.80
C ALA A 426 -0.38 -11.56 -1.01
N SER A 427 0.15 -12.78 -1.17
CA SER A 427 1.42 -13.21 -0.58
C SER A 427 2.58 -12.37 -1.11
N GLY A 428 2.65 -12.12 -2.42
CA GLY A 428 3.66 -11.26 -3.02
C GLY A 428 3.69 -9.86 -2.42
N LEU A 429 2.52 -9.22 -2.25
CA LEU A 429 2.42 -7.90 -1.60
C LEU A 429 2.76 -7.92 -0.11
N ALA A 430 2.38 -8.98 0.60
CA ALA A 430 2.77 -9.19 1.99
C ALA A 430 4.29 -9.35 2.13
N GLY A 431 4.95 -10.13 1.28
CA GLY A 431 6.41 -10.26 1.30
C GLY A 431 7.13 -9.02 0.80
N ALA A 432 6.59 -8.29 -0.18
CA ALA A 432 7.09 -6.95 -0.53
C ALA A 432 7.07 -6.02 0.70
N THR A 433 6.10 -6.16 1.58
CA THR A 433 6.01 -5.41 2.85
C THR A 433 7.05 -5.87 3.87
N LEU A 434 7.38 -7.16 3.93
CA LEU A 434 8.47 -7.68 4.77
C LEU A 434 9.84 -7.24 4.25
N LEU A 435 10.06 -7.30 2.95
CA LEU A 435 11.28 -6.84 2.29
C LEU A 435 11.45 -5.34 2.45
N ALA A 436 10.36 -4.58 2.33
CA ALA A 436 10.36 -3.20 2.74
C ALA A 436 10.83 -3.12 4.20
N ALA A 437 10.10 -3.66 5.18
CA ALA A 437 10.51 -3.57 6.60
C ALA A 437 11.98 -3.96 6.87
N GLY A 438 12.52 -4.95 6.15
CA GLY A 438 13.92 -5.34 6.20
C GLY A 438 14.89 -4.28 5.68
N VAL A 439 14.64 -3.72 4.49
CA VAL A 439 15.44 -2.60 3.95
C VAL A 439 15.29 -1.36 4.85
N ALA A 440 14.13 -1.16 5.50
CA ALA A 440 13.89 -0.11 6.48
C ALA A 440 14.91 -0.14 7.61
N ALA A 441 15.15 -1.33 8.15
CA ALA A 441 16.04 -1.55 9.26
C ALA A 441 17.49 -1.19 8.88
N LEU A 442 17.95 -1.65 7.71
CA LEU A 442 19.27 -1.29 7.18
C LEU A 442 19.37 0.22 6.89
N TRP A 443 18.31 0.80 6.35
CA TRP A 443 18.27 2.22 6.01
C TRP A 443 18.29 3.13 7.24
N ALA A 444 17.66 2.72 8.34
CA ALA A 444 17.68 3.45 9.60
C ALA A 444 19.10 3.55 10.17
N ASP A 445 19.93 2.51 9.98
CA ASP A 445 21.34 2.52 10.39
C ASP A 445 22.21 3.43 9.49
N ALA A 446 21.83 3.60 8.22
CA ALA A 446 22.49 4.51 7.27
C ALA A 446 21.97 5.97 7.34
N ALA A 447 20.85 6.22 8.03
CA ALA A 447 20.19 7.52 8.12
C ALA A 447 21.11 8.70 8.53
N PRO A 448 22.09 8.55 9.45
CA PRO A 448 23.00 9.63 9.84
C PRO A 448 23.89 10.19 8.72
N ARG A 449 23.96 9.52 7.55
CA ARG A 449 24.71 10.03 6.39
C ARG A 449 23.97 11.13 5.63
N PHE A 450 22.65 11.20 5.76
CA PHE A 450 21.85 12.18 5.04
C PHE A 450 21.89 13.54 5.75
N ARG A 451 22.31 14.57 5.01
CA ARG A 451 22.31 15.96 5.50
C ARG A 451 20.90 16.51 5.74
N ARG A 452 19.90 16.01 5.00
CA ARG A 452 18.52 16.48 5.03
C ARG A 452 17.57 15.30 5.17
N ALA A 453 16.58 15.43 6.07
CA ALA A 453 15.49 14.45 6.22
C ALA A 453 14.82 14.14 4.88
N ARG A 454 14.61 15.17 4.03
CA ARG A 454 14.00 15.04 2.71
C ARG A 454 14.69 14.00 1.83
N ALA A 455 16.01 14.05 1.71
CA ALA A 455 16.75 13.09 0.91
C ALA A 455 16.59 11.66 1.43
N SER A 456 16.58 11.49 2.75
CA SER A 456 16.42 10.17 3.37
C SER A 456 15.04 9.57 3.11
N TRP A 457 13.96 10.34 3.32
CA TRP A 457 12.60 9.82 3.12
C TRP A 457 12.19 9.76 1.64
N THR A 458 12.73 10.61 0.75
CA THR A 458 12.45 10.46 -0.69
C THR A 458 12.99 9.15 -1.24
N THR A 459 14.20 8.75 -0.84
CA THR A 459 14.76 7.47 -1.27
C THR A 459 13.96 6.29 -0.73
N ALA A 460 13.46 6.40 0.51
CA ALA A 460 12.54 5.42 1.08
C ALA A 460 11.29 5.21 0.21
N VAL A 461 10.66 6.31 -0.18
CA VAL A 461 9.44 6.29 -1.01
C VAL A 461 9.73 5.71 -2.39
N VAL A 462 10.86 6.05 -3.00
CA VAL A 462 11.25 5.54 -4.32
C VAL A 462 11.53 4.04 -4.29
N LEU A 463 12.34 3.56 -3.34
CA LEU A 463 12.69 2.14 -3.25
C LEU A 463 11.47 1.27 -2.90
N ALA A 464 10.68 1.70 -1.90
CA ALA A 464 9.45 0.99 -1.54
C ALA A 464 8.43 1.06 -2.69
N GLY A 465 8.28 2.21 -3.33
CA GLY A 465 7.39 2.40 -4.48
C GLY A 465 7.74 1.49 -5.65
N ALA A 466 9.02 1.42 -6.03
CA ALA A 466 9.50 0.52 -7.08
C ALA A 466 9.21 -0.95 -6.77
N LEU A 467 9.40 -1.36 -5.51
CA LEU A 467 9.05 -2.70 -5.05
C LEU A 467 7.56 -2.99 -5.24
N TYR A 468 6.68 -2.11 -4.76
CA TYR A 468 5.24 -2.29 -4.94
C TYR A 468 4.78 -2.20 -6.41
N ILE A 469 5.39 -1.35 -7.25
CA ILE A 469 5.10 -1.28 -8.70
C ILE A 469 5.31 -2.66 -9.32
N VAL A 470 6.50 -3.24 -9.13
CA VAL A 470 6.85 -4.53 -9.74
C VAL A 470 5.93 -5.63 -9.22
N THR A 471 5.66 -5.68 -7.91
CA THR A 471 4.75 -6.69 -7.32
C THR A 471 3.31 -6.56 -7.85
N ILE A 472 2.77 -5.35 -7.93
CA ILE A 472 1.41 -5.10 -8.46
C ILE A 472 1.34 -5.48 -9.94
N TRP A 473 2.34 -5.10 -10.72
CA TRP A 473 2.39 -5.39 -12.15
C TRP A 473 2.45 -6.91 -12.42
N LEU A 474 3.35 -7.64 -11.75
CA LEU A 474 3.43 -9.10 -11.83
C LEU A 474 2.13 -9.77 -11.38
N GLY A 475 1.56 -9.31 -10.27
CA GLY A 475 0.28 -9.81 -9.76
C GLY A 475 -0.88 -9.60 -10.74
N GLY A 476 -0.91 -8.45 -11.41
CA GLY A 476 -1.88 -8.16 -12.47
C GLY A 476 -1.76 -9.13 -13.65
N ARG A 477 -0.53 -9.37 -14.15
CA ARG A 477 -0.27 -10.34 -15.22
C ARG A 477 -0.66 -11.76 -14.79
N GLY A 478 -0.28 -12.17 -13.59
CA GLY A 478 -0.61 -13.48 -13.02
C GLY A 478 -2.12 -13.70 -12.85
N ARG A 479 -2.87 -12.67 -12.43
CA ARG A 479 -4.34 -12.73 -12.32
C ARG A 479 -5.02 -12.85 -13.67
N VAL A 480 -4.56 -12.11 -14.68
CA VAL A 480 -5.10 -12.22 -16.05
C VAL A 480 -4.84 -13.63 -16.59
N ALA A 481 -3.63 -14.17 -16.43
CA ALA A 481 -3.32 -15.55 -16.81
C ALA A 481 -4.18 -16.57 -16.03
N GLY A 482 -4.36 -16.35 -14.72
CA GLY A 482 -5.15 -17.20 -13.83
C GLY A 482 -6.64 -17.28 -14.18
N THR A 483 -7.16 -16.39 -15.03
CA THR A 483 -8.52 -16.55 -15.58
C THR A 483 -8.69 -17.80 -16.43
N ARG A 484 -7.58 -18.40 -16.89
CA ARG A 484 -7.53 -19.65 -17.66
C ARG A 484 -7.06 -20.85 -16.83
N GLY A 485 -7.07 -20.73 -15.50
CA GLY A 485 -6.54 -21.73 -14.57
C GLY A 485 -5.11 -21.44 -14.11
N PHE A 486 -4.68 -22.12 -13.05
CA PHE A 486 -3.35 -21.91 -12.45
C PHE A 486 -2.21 -22.36 -13.36
N ASP A 487 -2.40 -23.43 -14.15
CA ASP A 487 -1.41 -23.92 -15.11
C ASP A 487 -1.08 -22.88 -16.18
N ALA A 488 -2.05 -22.04 -16.56
CA ALA A 488 -1.83 -20.94 -17.47
C ALA A 488 -0.92 -19.86 -16.87
N VAL A 489 -0.92 -19.67 -15.54
CA VAL A 489 0.00 -18.75 -14.85
C VAL A 489 1.43 -19.25 -14.98
N LEU A 490 1.65 -20.54 -14.70
CA LEU A 490 2.97 -21.17 -14.83
C LEU A 490 3.44 -21.14 -16.28
N THR A 491 2.58 -21.53 -17.21
CA THR A 491 2.91 -21.53 -18.64
C THR A 491 3.26 -20.11 -19.12
N PHE A 492 2.45 -19.12 -18.77
CA PHE A 492 2.69 -17.72 -19.13
C PHE A 492 4.03 -17.21 -18.57
N ALA A 493 4.33 -17.51 -17.31
CA ALA A 493 5.58 -17.12 -16.69
C ALA A 493 6.80 -17.80 -17.35
N ALA A 494 6.63 -19.03 -17.84
CA ALA A 494 7.72 -19.82 -18.42
C ALA A 494 8.08 -19.38 -19.84
N HIS A 495 7.16 -18.75 -20.57
CA HIS A 495 7.37 -18.41 -21.98
C HIS A 495 7.80 -16.94 -22.22
N ASP A 496 7.52 -16.02 -21.29
CA ASP A 496 7.77 -14.59 -21.47
C ASP A 496 8.95 -14.09 -20.61
N VAL A 497 10.17 -14.09 -21.17
CA VAL A 497 11.36 -13.55 -20.49
C VAL A 497 11.18 -12.09 -20.04
N ARG A 498 10.38 -11.30 -20.78
CA ARG A 498 10.19 -9.87 -20.47
C ARG A 498 9.47 -9.68 -19.14
N LEU A 499 8.76 -10.70 -18.66
CA LEU A 499 8.17 -10.76 -17.33
C LEU A 499 9.23 -10.67 -16.22
N TRP A 500 10.42 -11.22 -16.45
CA TRP A 500 11.47 -11.35 -15.43
C TRP A 500 12.47 -10.19 -15.41
N ILE A 501 12.49 -9.34 -16.45
CA ILE A 501 13.40 -8.18 -16.51
C ILE A 501 13.13 -7.18 -15.36
N PRO A 502 11.89 -6.68 -15.14
CA PRO A 502 11.65 -5.73 -14.04
C PRO A 502 12.01 -6.26 -12.63
N PRO A 503 11.61 -7.48 -12.21
CA PRO A 503 11.99 -7.99 -10.89
C PRO A 503 13.49 -8.24 -10.74
N ALA A 504 14.20 -8.67 -11.80
CA ALA A 504 15.65 -8.83 -11.75
C ALA A 504 16.38 -7.49 -11.51
N LEU A 505 16.01 -6.45 -12.28
CA LEU A 505 16.57 -5.10 -12.11
C LEU A 505 16.28 -4.52 -10.73
N LEU A 506 15.05 -4.72 -10.24
CA LEU A 506 14.64 -4.28 -8.92
C LEU A 506 15.42 -5.00 -7.81
N LEU A 507 15.61 -6.33 -7.91
CA LEU A 507 16.40 -7.09 -6.96
C LEU A 507 17.84 -6.56 -6.90
N GLY A 508 18.46 -6.33 -8.06
CA GLY A 508 19.80 -5.73 -8.13
C GLY A 508 19.85 -4.35 -7.46
N ALA A 509 18.89 -3.47 -7.75
CA ALA A 509 18.83 -2.14 -7.15
C ALA A 509 18.63 -2.18 -5.62
N LEU A 510 17.73 -3.04 -5.13
CA LEU A 510 17.48 -3.21 -3.69
C LEU A 510 18.68 -3.85 -2.97
N ALA A 511 19.33 -4.83 -3.59
CA ALA A 511 20.55 -5.44 -3.05
C ALA A 511 21.70 -4.43 -3.00
N LEU A 512 21.90 -3.60 -4.04
CA LEU A 512 22.88 -2.52 -4.02
C LEU A 512 22.58 -1.49 -2.93
N ALA A 513 21.31 -1.12 -2.74
CA ALA A 513 20.90 -0.23 -1.66
C ALA A 513 21.17 -0.84 -0.27
N ALA A 514 20.89 -2.14 -0.10
CA ALA A 514 21.18 -2.89 1.12
C ALA A 514 22.69 -2.97 1.37
N LEU A 515 23.49 -3.32 0.36
CA LEU A 515 24.95 -3.35 0.41
C LEU A 515 25.52 -2.00 0.82
N TRP A 516 25.08 -0.92 0.18
CA TRP A 516 25.49 0.43 0.50
C TRP A 516 25.13 0.79 1.94
N ALA A 517 23.90 0.51 2.38
CA ALA A 517 23.46 0.80 3.74
C ALA A 517 24.30 0.03 4.78
N SER A 518 24.57 -1.25 4.53
CA SER A 518 25.42 -2.09 5.39
C SER A 518 26.89 -1.64 5.42
N ALA A 519 27.45 -1.19 4.30
CA ALA A 519 28.82 -0.66 4.22
C ALA A 519 28.94 0.75 4.82
N CYS A 520 27.85 1.51 4.84
CA CYS A 520 27.81 2.88 5.34
C CYS A 520 27.75 2.99 6.87
N TRP A 521 27.78 1.88 7.58
CA TRP A 521 27.73 1.87 9.03
C TRP A 521 29.09 2.33 9.63
N ARG A 522 29.13 3.57 10.15
CA ARG A 522 30.20 4.17 10.97
C ARG A 522 29.62 5.23 11.93
N THR A 523 30.26 5.42 13.08
CA THR A 523 29.91 6.28 14.24
C THR A 523 29.73 7.77 13.92
N ARG A 524 28.68 8.13 13.16
CA ARG A 524 28.22 9.52 13.09
C ARG A 524 27.16 9.78 14.17
N PRO A 525 27.20 10.93 14.85
CA PRO A 525 26.12 11.32 15.72
C PRO A 525 24.81 11.42 14.93
N TRP A 526 23.69 11.17 15.60
CA TRP A 526 22.38 11.35 15.00
C TRP A 526 22.23 12.80 14.51
N PRO A 527 21.74 13.02 13.28
CA PRO A 527 21.54 14.36 12.77
C PRO A 527 20.41 15.06 13.54
N SER A 528 20.46 16.39 13.63
CA SER A 528 19.46 17.19 14.35
C SER A 528 18.02 17.01 13.84
N TRP A 529 17.86 16.54 12.60
CA TRP A 529 16.55 16.22 12.04
C TRP A 529 16.04 14.83 12.44
N ALA A 530 16.89 13.92 12.93
CA ALA A 530 16.45 12.55 13.26
C ALA A 530 15.41 12.55 14.37
N VAL A 531 15.58 13.39 15.40
CA VAL A 531 14.67 13.49 16.54
C VAL A 531 14.25 14.95 16.72
N GLU A 532 12.94 15.22 16.73
CA GLU A 532 12.36 16.56 16.94
C GLU A 532 12.46 17.04 18.40
N SER A 533 12.57 16.12 19.37
CA SER A 533 12.61 16.43 20.81
C SER A 533 13.20 15.28 21.63
N GLY A 534 14.11 15.58 22.54
CA GLY A 534 14.80 14.59 23.40
C GLY A 534 16.19 14.21 22.88
N GLN A 535 16.98 13.53 23.70
CA GLN A 535 18.28 13.00 23.26
C GLN A 535 18.07 11.61 22.63
N PRO A 536 18.61 11.36 21.43
CA PRO A 536 18.57 10.03 20.84
C PRO A 536 19.38 9.07 21.71
N ALA A 537 18.99 7.79 21.70
CA ALA A 537 19.77 6.74 22.36
C ALA A 537 21.23 6.79 21.89
N ALA A 538 22.16 6.65 22.84
CA ALA A 538 23.59 6.59 22.54
C ALA A 538 23.84 5.46 21.52
N GLY A 539 24.45 5.82 20.39
CA GLY A 539 24.70 4.89 19.30
C GLY A 539 25.77 3.87 19.69
N ALA A 540 25.39 2.75 20.29
CA ALA A 540 26.29 1.61 20.46
C ALA A 540 26.46 0.86 19.13
N PRO A 541 27.61 0.22 18.88
CA PRO A 541 27.85 -0.43 17.61
C PRO A 541 27.17 -1.81 17.45
N THR A 542 26.62 -2.11 16.27
CA THR A 542 26.34 -3.49 15.82
C THR A 542 27.43 -3.93 14.85
N PRO A 543 28.27 -4.93 15.18
CA PRO A 543 29.54 -5.16 14.51
C PRO A 543 29.47 -5.40 12.99
N LEU A 544 30.54 -4.92 12.33
CA LEU A 544 30.86 -4.89 10.87
C LEU A 544 31.06 -6.30 10.25
N THR A 545 30.90 -7.37 11.00
CA THR A 545 31.32 -8.74 10.63
C THR A 545 30.35 -9.49 9.71
N ARG A 546 29.57 -8.81 8.87
CA ARG A 546 28.36 -9.43 8.29
C ARG A 546 28.34 -9.54 6.77
N LEU A 547 29.04 -8.67 6.05
CA LEU A 547 28.93 -8.66 4.58
C LEU A 547 29.61 -9.88 3.92
N PRO A 548 30.87 -10.24 4.26
CA PRO A 548 31.52 -11.42 3.67
C PRO A 548 30.73 -12.70 3.97
N LEU A 549 30.15 -12.79 5.16
CA LEU A 549 29.30 -13.91 5.55
C LEU A 549 28.06 -14.02 4.67
N MET A 550 27.35 -12.92 4.37
CA MET A 550 26.17 -12.94 3.49
C MET A 550 26.52 -13.35 2.05
N ILE A 551 27.66 -12.88 1.55
CA ILE A 551 28.13 -13.24 0.20
C ILE A 551 28.50 -14.72 0.17
N LEU A 552 29.25 -15.20 1.17
CA LEU A 552 29.65 -16.60 1.29
C LEU A 552 28.43 -17.52 1.43
N THR A 553 27.45 -17.17 2.28
CA THR A 553 26.23 -17.98 2.43
C THR A 553 25.43 -18.03 1.14
N GLY A 554 25.30 -16.89 0.44
CA GLY A 554 24.69 -16.85 -0.89
C GLY A 554 25.41 -17.75 -1.89
N CYS A 555 26.73 -17.58 -2.05
CA CYS A 555 27.51 -18.38 -2.99
C CYS A 555 27.51 -19.88 -2.66
N ALA A 556 27.68 -20.25 -1.39
CA ALA A 556 27.71 -21.65 -0.97
C ALA A 556 26.35 -22.34 -1.19
N SER A 557 25.25 -21.69 -0.78
CA SER A 557 23.90 -22.21 -1.02
C SER A 557 23.56 -22.30 -2.51
N GLY A 558 23.96 -21.30 -3.29
CA GLY A 558 23.81 -21.31 -4.75
C GLY A 558 24.58 -22.44 -5.42
N ALA A 559 25.84 -22.69 -5.01
CA ALA A 559 26.65 -23.77 -5.53
C ALA A 559 26.04 -25.15 -5.22
N LEU A 560 25.59 -25.37 -3.98
CA LEU A 560 24.90 -26.60 -3.59
C LEU A 560 23.60 -26.81 -4.39
N GLY A 561 22.80 -25.74 -4.55
CA GLY A 561 21.58 -25.77 -5.35
C GLY A 561 21.86 -26.08 -6.83
N GLY A 562 22.85 -25.43 -7.42
CA GLY A 562 23.28 -25.67 -8.79
C GLY A 562 23.77 -27.10 -9.02
N LEU A 563 24.58 -27.65 -8.10
CA LEU A 563 25.02 -29.05 -8.15
C LEU A 563 23.84 -30.03 -8.05
N ALA A 564 22.86 -29.75 -7.19
CA ALA A 564 21.65 -30.58 -7.09
C ALA A 564 20.83 -30.55 -8.40
N LEU A 565 20.73 -29.40 -9.07
CA LEU A 565 20.05 -29.30 -10.37
C LEU A 565 20.79 -30.06 -11.47
N VAL A 566 22.12 -30.00 -11.48
CA VAL A 566 22.96 -30.81 -12.40
C VAL A 566 22.75 -32.29 -12.13
N ALA A 567 22.82 -32.73 -10.88
CA ALA A 567 22.58 -34.12 -10.50
C ALA A 567 21.17 -34.59 -10.92
N TYR A 568 20.13 -33.79 -10.66
CA TYR A 568 18.78 -34.10 -11.11
C TYR A 568 18.69 -34.20 -12.64
N ARG A 569 19.35 -33.29 -13.38
CA ARG A 569 19.37 -33.34 -14.85
C ARG A 569 20.02 -34.62 -15.38
N LEU A 570 21.07 -35.10 -14.73
CA LEU A 570 21.75 -36.35 -15.06
C LEU A 570 20.85 -37.57 -14.78
N LEU A 571 20.17 -37.58 -13.63
CA LEU A 571 19.27 -38.67 -13.23
C LEU A 571 18.01 -38.74 -14.09
N ALA A 572 17.39 -37.59 -14.38
CA ALA A 572 16.11 -37.52 -15.07
C ALA A 572 16.22 -37.59 -16.61
N GLY A 573 17.43 -37.75 -17.17
CA GLY A 573 17.64 -37.91 -18.62
C GLY A 573 17.21 -36.70 -19.47
N PRO A 574 17.38 -36.75 -20.81
CA PRO A 574 16.98 -35.67 -21.73
C PRO A 574 15.47 -35.44 -21.74
N ALA A 575 15.05 -34.19 -22.04
CA ALA A 575 13.62 -33.87 -22.18
C ALA A 575 13.12 -34.24 -23.58
N ALA A 576 11.84 -34.56 -23.69
CA ALA A 576 11.20 -34.86 -24.97
C ALA A 576 11.29 -33.65 -25.94
N PRO A 577 11.33 -33.88 -27.27
CA PRO A 577 11.30 -32.82 -28.28
C PRO A 577 9.97 -32.06 -28.21
N GLY A 578 9.96 -30.92 -27.51
CA GLY A 578 8.75 -30.14 -27.19
C GLY A 578 8.72 -29.62 -25.75
N GLU A 579 9.38 -30.33 -24.82
CA GLU A 579 9.43 -29.95 -23.40
C GLU A 579 10.75 -29.29 -22.99
N GLN A 580 11.74 -29.28 -23.88
CA GLN A 580 13.08 -28.77 -23.59
C GLN A 580 13.08 -27.33 -23.10
N LEU A 581 12.30 -26.44 -23.75
CA LEU A 581 12.20 -25.03 -23.37
C LEU A 581 11.57 -24.84 -21.99
N ILE A 582 10.50 -25.58 -21.71
CA ILE A 582 9.79 -25.52 -20.42
C ILE A 582 10.72 -26.02 -19.31
N ARG A 583 11.36 -27.18 -19.52
CA ARG A 583 12.31 -27.75 -18.55
C ARG A 583 13.50 -26.82 -18.29
N PHE A 584 14.00 -26.14 -19.32
CA PHE A 584 15.05 -25.14 -19.18
C PHE A 584 14.62 -23.97 -18.27
N HIS A 585 13.44 -23.39 -18.51
CA HIS A 585 12.92 -22.31 -17.66
C HIS A 585 12.62 -22.77 -16.23
N LEU A 586 12.14 -24.00 -16.04
CA LEU A 586 11.95 -24.59 -14.71
C LEU A 586 13.28 -24.68 -13.94
N PHE A 587 14.38 -25.04 -14.61
CA PHE A 587 15.70 -25.03 -13.96
C PHE A 587 16.16 -23.62 -13.58
N LEU A 588 15.90 -22.61 -14.42
CA LEU A 588 16.19 -21.21 -14.09
C LEU A 588 15.38 -20.73 -12.89
N TRP A 589 14.11 -21.13 -12.78
CA TRP A 589 13.28 -20.82 -11.62
C TRP A 589 13.78 -21.52 -10.37
N ALA A 590 14.17 -22.79 -10.48
CA ALA A 590 14.73 -23.54 -9.36
C ALA A 590 16.03 -22.90 -8.87
N ALA A 591 16.89 -22.42 -9.77
CA ALA A 591 18.10 -21.67 -9.42
C ALA A 591 17.75 -20.37 -8.67
N GLY A 592 16.74 -19.62 -9.13
CA GLY A 592 16.22 -18.46 -8.40
C GLY A 592 15.65 -18.81 -7.02
N LEU A 593 14.91 -19.91 -6.92
CA LEU A 593 14.34 -20.41 -5.66
C LEU A 593 15.42 -20.84 -4.66
N CYS A 594 16.55 -21.37 -5.11
CA CYS A 594 17.70 -21.65 -4.24
C CYS A 594 18.16 -20.36 -3.53
N GLY A 595 18.34 -19.27 -4.28
CA GLY A 595 18.68 -17.97 -3.71
C GLY A 595 17.60 -17.41 -2.79
N ALA A 596 16.33 -17.53 -3.16
CA ALA A 596 15.21 -17.12 -2.32
C ALA A 596 15.18 -17.88 -0.99
N ILE A 597 15.24 -19.22 -1.02
CA ILE A 597 15.22 -20.08 0.17
C ILE A 597 16.42 -19.78 1.06
N ALA A 598 17.62 -19.61 0.51
CA ALA A 598 18.81 -19.24 1.28
C ALA A 598 18.62 -17.89 1.98
N GLY A 599 18.11 -16.88 1.27
CA GLY A 599 17.79 -15.58 1.86
C GLY A 599 16.72 -15.67 2.95
N LEU A 600 15.70 -16.50 2.75
CA LEU A 600 14.61 -16.73 3.71
C LEU A 600 15.09 -17.44 4.97
N LEU A 601 15.91 -18.48 4.84
CA LEU A 601 16.54 -19.15 5.98
C LEU A 601 17.45 -18.20 6.76
N HIS A 602 18.23 -17.37 6.04
CA HIS A 602 19.01 -16.30 6.65
C HIS A 602 18.12 -15.32 7.42
N ALA A 603 17.01 -14.89 6.84
CA ALA A 603 16.04 -14.02 7.51
C ALA A 603 15.40 -14.69 8.72
N PHE A 604 15.08 -15.99 8.66
CA PHE A 604 14.51 -16.74 9.76
C PHE A 604 15.45 -16.77 10.98
N VAL A 605 16.73 -17.08 10.75
CA VAL A 605 17.76 -17.10 11.81
C VAL A 605 17.99 -15.72 12.41
N ARG A 606 17.92 -14.67 11.59
CA ARG A 606 18.21 -13.28 11.99
C ARG A 606 17.00 -12.53 12.54
N GLY A 607 15.81 -13.09 12.42
CA GLY A 607 14.56 -12.40 12.74
C GLY A 607 14.23 -11.28 11.74
N PRO A 608 13.34 -10.34 12.09
CA PRO A 608 12.73 -9.41 11.12
C PRO A 608 13.71 -8.48 10.41
N ALA A 609 14.86 -8.17 11.01
CA ALA A 609 15.91 -7.38 10.37
C ALA A 609 16.64 -8.15 9.24
N GLY A 610 16.59 -9.47 9.26
CA GLY A 610 17.24 -10.33 8.28
C GLY A 610 16.60 -10.30 6.90
N PHE A 611 15.36 -9.81 6.75
CA PHE A 611 14.73 -9.66 5.43
C PHE A 611 15.45 -8.66 4.51
N GLY A 612 16.13 -7.65 5.08
CA GLY A 612 16.96 -6.75 4.28
C GLY A 612 18.25 -7.43 3.80
N GLU A 613 18.89 -8.20 4.70
CA GLU A 613 20.10 -8.98 4.40
C GLU A 613 19.80 -10.11 3.38
N ALA A 614 18.59 -10.65 3.39
CA ALA A 614 18.13 -11.70 2.49
C ALA A 614 18.19 -11.31 1.01
N LEU A 615 18.06 -10.02 0.68
CA LEU A 615 18.19 -9.53 -0.70
C LEU A 615 19.61 -9.76 -1.26
N ILE A 616 20.63 -9.55 -0.42
CA ILE A 616 22.03 -9.77 -0.78
C ILE A 616 22.27 -11.26 -0.99
N VAL A 617 21.87 -12.08 -0.01
CA VAL A 617 21.99 -13.55 -0.08
C VAL A 617 21.26 -14.10 -1.31
N CYS A 618 20.08 -13.58 -1.62
CA CYS A 618 19.28 -14.00 -2.77
C CYS A 618 19.96 -13.70 -4.11
N VAL A 619 20.57 -12.52 -4.28
CA VAL A 619 21.32 -12.18 -5.51
C VAL A 619 22.47 -13.15 -5.74
N PHE A 620 23.33 -13.33 -4.73
CA PHE A 620 24.48 -14.22 -4.85
C PHE A 620 24.07 -15.69 -5.00
N GLY A 621 23.07 -16.14 -4.25
CA GLY A 621 22.55 -17.51 -4.36
C GLY A 621 21.94 -17.82 -5.71
N SER A 622 21.09 -16.93 -6.25
CA SER A 622 20.42 -17.14 -7.54
C SER A 622 21.42 -17.11 -8.70
N THR A 623 22.37 -16.17 -8.66
CA THR A 623 23.40 -16.04 -9.70
C THR A 623 24.34 -17.24 -9.70
N THR A 624 24.84 -17.65 -8.53
CA THR A 624 25.74 -18.80 -8.41
C THR A 624 25.05 -20.10 -8.80
N ALA A 625 23.79 -20.32 -8.37
CA ALA A 625 23.03 -21.50 -8.79
C ALA A 625 22.84 -21.55 -10.31
N CYS A 626 22.49 -20.41 -10.93
CA CYS A 626 22.33 -20.32 -12.39
C CYS A 626 23.64 -20.61 -13.12
N LEU A 627 24.76 -20.01 -12.68
CA LEU A 627 26.06 -20.24 -13.32
C LEU A 627 26.54 -21.68 -13.17
N CYS A 628 26.44 -22.27 -11.97
CA CYS A 628 26.77 -23.68 -11.75
C CYS A 628 25.93 -24.61 -12.63
N MET A 629 24.63 -24.33 -12.74
CA MET A 629 23.72 -25.09 -13.60
C MET A 629 24.08 -24.94 -15.09
N MET A 630 24.36 -23.72 -15.56
CA MET A 630 24.75 -23.48 -16.97
C MET A 630 26.05 -24.19 -17.31
N VAL A 631 27.07 -24.08 -16.46
CA VAL A 631 28.37 -24.75 -16.68
C VAL A 631 28.22 -26.26 -16.62
N GLY A 632 27.46 -26.81 -15.67
CA GLY A 632 27.28 -28.26 -15.52
C GLY A 632 26.38 -28.91 -16.58
N ILE A 633 25.40 -28.18 -17.13
CA ILE A 633 24.46 -28.72 -18.14
C ILE A 633 24.94 -28.47 -19.57
N LEU A 634 25.57 -27.31 -19.84
CA LEU A 634 26.02 -26.93 -21.20
C LEU A 634 27.52 -27.24 -21.44
N GLY A 635 28.27 -27.54 -20.38
CA GLY A 635 29.71 -27.84 -20.41
C GLY A 635 30.17 -29.02 -21.29
N PRO A 636 29.36 -30.04 -21.63
CA PRO A 636 29.78 -31.07 -22.58
C PRO A 636 29.73 -30.65 -24.06
N ASN A 637 29.08 -29.53 -24.40
CA ASN A 637 28.89 -29.03 -25.78
C ASN A 637 29.23 -27.52 -25.85
N ILE A 638 30.47 -27.14 -25.47
CA ILE A 638 30.94 -25.74 -25.43
C ILE A 638 31.27 -25.21 -26.84
N GLY A 639 30.31 -25.34 -27.75
CA GLY A 639 30.20 -24.49 -28.93
C GLY A 639 29.19 -23.40 -28.62
N ILE A 640 29.66 -22.30 -28.02
CA ILE A 640 28.94 -21.02 -27.93
C ILE A 640 27.68 -21.10 -27.03
N VAL A 641 27.86 -20.95 -25.71
CA VAL A 641 26.82 -20.25 -24.94
C VAL A 641 26.83 -18.83 -25.50
N GLU A 642 25.89 -18.51 -26.39
CA GLU A 642 25.74 -17.14 -26.85
C GLU A 642 25.65 -16.25 -25.61
N PRO A 643 26.41 -15.13 -25.53
CA PRO A 643 26.35 -14.22 -24.39
C PRO A 643 24.92 -13.82 -23.99
N GLY A 644 24.01 -13.79 -24.98
CA GLY A 644 22.58 -13.56 -24.78
C GLY A 644 21.86 -14.63 -23.93
N LEU A 645 22.24 -15.91 -24.05
CA LEU A 645 21.61 -17.01 -23.30
C LEU A 645 22.02 -17.00 -21.82
N ALA A 646 23.29 -16.70 -21.52
CA ALA A 646 23.76 -16.57 -20.15
C ALA A 646 23.10 -15.38 -19.44
N LEU A 647 23.03 -14.23 -20.12
CA LEU A 647 22.34 -13.05 -19.60
C LEU A 647 20.85 -13.32 -19.39
N HIS A 648 20.19 -13.98 -20.34
CA HIS A 648 18.80 -14.41 -20.21
C HIS A 648 18.59 -15.28 -18.97
N GLY A 649 19.44 -16.30 -18.76
CA GLY A 649 19.36 -17.19 -17.62
C GLY A 649 19.48 -16.45 -16.28
N ILE A 650 20.47 -15.55 -16.17
CA ILE A 650 20.69 -14.74 -14.97
C ILE A 650 19.49 -13.84 -14.69
N VAL A 651 18.94 -13.18 -15.71
CA VAL A 651 17.75 -12.32 -15.56
C VAL A 651 16.56 -13.11 -15.03
N VAL A 652 16.26 -14.28 -15.61
CA VAL A 652 15.15 -15.13 -15.15
C VAL A 652 15.40 -15.62 -13.72
N ALA A 653 16.60 -16.10 -13.41
CA ALA A 653 16.94 -16.59 -12.08
C ALA A 653 16.84 -15.49 -11.00
N LEU A 654 17.36 -14.29 -11.26
CA LEU A 654 17.23 -13.16 -10.33
C LEU A 654 15.78 -12.71 -10.16
N GLY A 655 15.01 -12.63 -11.26
CA GLY A 655 13.59 -12.32 -11.21
C GLY A 655 12.80 -13.34 -10.40
N ALA A 656 13.02 -14.62 -10.64
CA ALA A 656 12.42 -15.73 -9.90
C ALA A 656 12.84 -15.72 -8.42
N GLY A 657 14.11 -15.37 -8.13
CA GLY A 657 14.61 -15.21 -6.76
C GLY A 657 13.85 -14.14 -6.00
N LEU A 658 13.66 -12.94 -6.56
CA LEU A 658 12.88 -11.88 -5.91
C LEU A 658 11.41 -12.28 -5.71
N VAL A 659 10.80 -12.89 -6.73
CA VAL A 659 9.40 -13.34 -6.64
C VAL A 659 9.27 -14.42 -5.56
N GLY A 660 10.17 -15.40 -5.53
CA GLY A 660 10.21 -16.44 -4.50
C GLY A 660 10.38 -15.86 -3.09
N LEU A 661 11.30 -14.90 -2.95
CA LEU A 661 11.55 -14.21 -1.68
C LEU A 661 10.29 -13.47 -1.18
N ALA A 662 9.58 -12.78 -2.08
CA ALA A 662 8.34 -12.08 -1.75
C ALA A 662 7.16 -13.03 -1.50
N VAL A 663 6.99 -14.10 -2.28
CA VAL A 663 5.85 -15.01 -2.14
C VAL A 663 5.99 -15.92 -0.92
N LEU A 664 7.18 -16.45 -0.66
CA LEU A 664 7.42 -17.40 0.43
C LEU A 664 7.75 -16.71 1.76
N GLY A 665 8.22 -15.46 1.72
CA GLY A 665 8.55 -14.66 2.90
C GLY A 665 7.49 -14.65 4.01
N PRO A 666 6.20 -14.42 3.70
CA PRO A 666 5.14 -14.45 4.70
C PRO A 666 5.02 -15.77 5.47
N LEU A 667 5.35 -16.92 4.86
CA LEU A 667 5.22 -18.24 5.50
C LEU A 667 6.15 -18.39 6.72
N LEU A 668 7.32 -17.76 6.68
CA LEU A 668 8.29 -17.82 7.78
C LEU A 668 7.86 -17.02 9.02
N VAL A 669 7.01 -16.03 8.82
CA VAL A 669 6.60 -15.07 9.86
C VAL A 669 5.40 -15.57 10.65
N VAL A 670 4.68 -16.57 10.14
CA VAL A 670 3.52 -17.20 10.80
C VAL A 670 3.94 -18.12 11.97
N SER A 671 5.24 -18.32 12.23
CA SER A 671 5.67 -19.24 13.30
C SER A 671 5.17 -18.79 14.70
N PRO A 672 4.57 -19.69 15.51
CA PRO A 672 3.97 -19.35 16.81
C PRO A 672 4.92 -18.70 17.82
N ALA A 673 6.23 -18.89 17.67
CA ALA A 673 7.25 -18.32 18.56
C ALA A 673 7.36 -16.78 18.43
N GLN A 674 7.24 -16.25 17.21
CA GLN A 674 7.28 -14.79 16.98
C GLN A 674 5.98 -14.12 17.47
N TRP A 675 4.83 -14.78 17.33
CA TRP A 675 3.56 -14.31 17.90
C TRP A 675 3.58 -14.21 19.43
N ARG A 676 4.33 -15.07 20.13
CA ARG A 676 4.49 -14.98 21.60
C ARG A 676 5.28 -13.73 22.02
N SER A 677 6.29 -13.31 21.26
CA SER A 677 7.01 -12.06 21.54
C SER A 677 6.14 -10.81 21.35
N VAL A 678 5.22 -10.82 20.37
CA VAL A 678 4.23 -9.76 20.15
C VAL A 678 3.16 -9.76 21.26
N ARG A 679 2.74 -10.93 21.75
CA ARG A 679 1.80 -11.04 22.89
C ARG A 679 2.45 -10.67 24.23
N ALA A 680 3.69 -11.06 24.48
CA ALA A 680 4.41 -10.74 25.72
C ALA A 680 4.55 -9.22 25.91
N LEU A 681 4.82 -8.48 24.83
CA LEU A 681 4.86 -7.01 24.85
C LEU A 681 3.49 -6.33 25.03
N SER A 682 2.39 -7.06 24.82
CA SER A 682 1.02 -6.56 25.04
C SER A 682 0.43 -6.98 26.39
N ALA A 683 1.10 -7.90 27.11
CA ALA A 683 0.61 -8.51 28.35
C ALA A 683 1.21 -7.90 29.63
N GLU A 684 2.26 -7.07 29.51
CA GLU A 684 2.68 -6.21 30.62
C GLU A 684 1.68 -5.06 30.78
N ARG A 685 0.60 -5.35 31.52
CA ARG A 685 -0.21 -4.30 32.14
C ARG A 685 0.72 -3.57 33.13
N PRO A 686 0.87 -2.24 33.05
CA PRO A 686 1.42 -1.53 34.19
C PRO A 686 0.45 -1.71 35.36
N GLY A 687 0.97 -2.25 36.47
CA GLY A 687 0.28 -2.27 37.76
C GLY A 687 0.07 -0.88 38.32
#